data_AF-A0A5Q3L3T6-F1
#
_entry.id   AF-A0A5Q3L3T6-F1
#
_cell.length_a   1.000
_cell.length_b   1.000
_cell.length_c   1.000
_cell.angle_alpha   90.00
_cell.angle_beta   90.00
_cell.angle_gamma   90.00
#
_symmetry.space_group_name_H-M   'P 1'
#
loop_
_entity.id
_entity.type
_entity.pdbx_description
1 polymer ?
#
loop_
_entity_poly.entity_id
_entity_poly.type
_entity_poly.pdbx_seq_one_letter_code
_entity_poly.pdbx_strand_id
1 'polypeptide(L)'
;MKRAKSMRCVAIIFGICGGLIAFSASQASSQSLPLMLQTDWESTIPSQPAGFQSWDQSKFTRASIRLEEEVVDLVQSLREGRHHPRYFFQTLEKLHSIKGRVDSRWDDLLAHRKNLTRYVQETGEEGCLRNYLLLLNEMVDLSGRINFEVMQGVSLTAFSFARYAPLREQLINALLYWKSPAGAEVMASTLVDPEPQNPQGVEPLTNGMKQKVIQLAEVTGSQTAVSYLGEMIYLQQGTPETQLLAAEAIRTLGIPQSRRPGVPNGRYGPDYTAEHLQSWLGRLSLDSFSTEDQARFLEVMEWLGECKEEGVPTDSYPIGNGSVKPGDWLLIRNPSPYNLFTNLSPGLFTHVGVITEEVGTDGKRRMVLVEMREKGKIIPASSLDSYLKQVRFYCVMRHPDLEVARTMASVANSIIGNEMEFDLAFQTSRVSDYLGKSLADRKIHTYCAGLLLLCSQETTAPRESFFPFTERVISPLVRDNLASFGLTLGENFVSPTGPIFSTEMDLVLRREVLYDPSKEIEQAVFDHFGSELIERPISPKQDFYQSLRLRLAEMSQGNPLLAQALAATANVRADIDMVSAAKAVAVVEAIDAIAYGASADYRLAWTAVRGPASDALEASETYSKEELAKIEAFRQTFSELRQRYLTEDLSIRETRLTLVEEFIQRGKRQVEARFFEAPNSQ
;
A
#
# COMPACT_ATOMS: atom_id res chain seq x y z
N MET A 1 27.60 64.47 65.52
CA MET A 1 28.79 63.83 66.14
C MET A 1 28.61 62.31 66.16
N LYS A 2 29.72 61.54 66.21
CA LYS A 2 29.84 60.08 66.41
C LYS A 2 29.38 59.13 65.26
N ARG A 3 30.41 58.54 64.60
CA ARG A 3 30.54 57.18 64.01
C ARG A 3 29.64 56.86 62.79
N ALA A 4 30.10 56.39 61.61
CA ALA A 4 31.18 55.44 61.20
C ALA A 4 30.85 53.97 61.54
N LYS A 5 31.07 52.97 60.67
CA LYS A 5 31.95 52.80 59.47
C LYS A 5 31.11 52.31 58.26
N SER A 6 31.55 52.13 57.00
CA SER A 6 32.83 52.17 56.24
C SER A 6 32.47 52.32 54.73
N MET A 7 33.27 52.64 53.69
CA MET A 7 34.72 52.74 53.37
C MET A 7 35.51 51.43 53.22
N ARG A 8 36.42 51.20 52.23
CA ARG A 8 36.87 51.85 50.95
C ARG A 8 37.90 50.86 50.29
N CYS A 9 38.33 50.86 49.01
CA CYS A 9 37.99 51.54 47.73
C CYS A 9 38.71 50.83 46.53
N VAL A 10 38.29 51.10 45.28
CA VAL A 10 39.10 51.13 44.01
C VAL A 10 39.79 49.84 43.49
N ALA A 11 39.13 49.20 42.50
CA ALA A 11 39.57 48.85 41.12
C ALA A 11 40.74 47.87 40.76
N ILE A 12 40.64 47.39 39.50
CA ILE A 12 41.66 46.86 38.55
C ILE A 12 41.65 45.33 38.20
N ILE A 13 41.47 45.05 36.89
CA ILE A 13 41.78 43.84 36.06
C ILE A 13 40.83 42.60 36.03
N PHE A 14 40.34 42.33 34.81
CA PHE A 14 39.88 41.10 34.09
C PHE A 14 39.34 39.84 34.81
N GLY A 15 38.31 39.19 34.22
CA GLY A 15 38.05 37.75 34.50
C GLY A 15 36.78 37.02 34.00
N ILE A 16 36.48 37.01 32.68
CA ILE A 16 35.74 35.90 31.99
C ILE A 16 34.23 35.70 32.36
N CYS A 17 33.49 34.91 31.55
CA CYS A 17 32.08 34.46 31.71
C CYS A 17 30.97 35.52 31.48
N GLY A 18 30.80 35.95 30.23
CA GLY A 18 29.57 36.57 29.73
C GLY A 18 29.24 36.06 28.33
N GLY A 19 28.38 35.04 28.23
CA GLY A 19 28.04 34.45 26.93
C GLY A 19 27.17 33.20 27.03
N LEU A 20 25.85 33.37 27.06
CA LEU A 20 24.87 32.29 26.90
C LEU A 20 23.71 32.73 26.00
N ILE A 21 23.91 32.49 24.70
CA ILE A 21 22.91 32.10 23.70
C ILE A 21 21.51 32.70 23.87
N ALA A 22 21.29 33.86 23.25
CA ALA A 22 20.01 34.24 22.68
C ALA A 22 20.14 34.20 21.14
N PHE A 23 19.95 33.02 20.54
CA PHE A 23 20.03 32.86 19.08
C PHE A 23 18.77 33.43 18.43
N SER A 24 18.78 34.73 18.15
CA SER A 24 17.71 35.41 17.43
C SER A 24 17.63 34.92 15.99
N ALA A 25 16.42 34.59 15.54
CA ALA A 25 16.14 34.28 14.14
C ALA A 25 16.26 35.54 13.28
N SER A 26 17.50 35.90 12.93
CA SER A 26 17.84 37.12 12.21
C SER A 26 18.60 36.80 10.92
N GLN A 27 17.89 36.95 9.80
CA GLN A 27 18.45 37.15 8.45
C GLN A 27 19.72 36.33 8.11
N ALA A 28 19.62 35.00 8.20
CA ALA A 28 20.37 34.17 7.26
C ALA A 28 19.90 34.57 5.85
N SER A 29 20.74 35.29 5.11
CA SER A 29 20.37 35.78 3.78
C SER A 29 20.01 34.61 2.88
N SER A 30 18.83 34.66 2.26
CA SER A 30 18.36 33.66 1.30
C SER A 30 19.11 33.78 -0.03
N GLN A 31 20.41 33.46 -0.01
CA GLN A 31 21.06 32.80 -1.12
C GLN A 31 20.51 31.38 -1.19
N SER A 32 19.26 31.27 -1.66
CA SER A 32 18.75 30.04 -2.23
C SER A 32 19.68 29.67 -3.37
N LEU A 33 20.55 28.69 -3.11
CA LEU A 33 21.31 28.01 -4.15
C LEU A 33 20.30 27.52 -5.19
N PRO A 34 20.28 28.06 -6.43
CA PRO A 34 19.36 27.60 -7.45
C PRO A 34 19.95 26.32 -8.03
N LEU A 35 19.99 25.25 -7.23
CA LEU A 35 20.02 23.90 -7.74
C LEU A 35 18.67 23.68 -8.43
N MET A 36 18.63 24.03 -9.71
CA MET A 36 17.78 23.32 -10.65
C MET A 36 18.08 21.83 -10.45
N LEU A 37 17.06 21.02 -10.18
CA LEU A 37 17.13 19.61 -10.59
C LEU A 37 17.37 19.66 -12.11
N GLN A 38 18.38 18.96 -12.61
CA GLN A 38 18.69 19.05 -14.04
C GLN A 38 17.59 18.37 -14.87
N THR A 39 16.88 17.44 -14.24
CA THR A 39 15.73 16.75 -14.79
C THR A 39 14.44 17.54 -14.59
N ASP A 40 14.04 18.28 -15.63
CA ASP A 40 12.69 18.86 -15.75
C ASP A 40 11.67 17.78 -16.16
N TRP A 41 11.35 16.90 -15.20
CA TRP A 41 10.30 15.88 -15.35
C TRP A 41 8.90 16.49 -15.27
N GLU A 42 8.71 17.59 -14.54
CA GLU A 42 7.40 18.23 -14.38
C GLU A 42 6.84 18.78 -15.71
N SER A 43 7.66 19.33 -16.61
CA SER A 43 7.21 19.73 -17.95
C SER A 43 6.86 18.57 -18.89
N THR A 44 6.92 17.33 -18.41
CA THR A 44 6.42 16.15 -19.11
C THR A 44 4.99 15.77 -18.68
N ILE A 45 4.43 16.42 -17.65
CA ILE A 45 3.07 16.20 -17.17
C ILE A 45 2.09 17.18 -17.85
N PRO A 46 1.01 16.71 -18.49
CA PRO A 46 -0.04 17.57 -19.01
C PRO A 46 -0.84 18.24 -17.89
N SER A 47 -0.89 19.57 -17.89
CA SER A 47 -1.65 20.37 -16.91
C SER A 47 -3.11 20.63 -17.33
N GLN A 48 -3.58 20.05 -18.45
CA GLN A 48 -4.93 20.21 -19.01
C GLN A 48 -5.35 18.94 -19.78
N PRO A 49 -6.64 18.58 -19.81
CA PRO A 49 -7.13 17.35 -20.45
C PRO A 49 -6.66 17.10 -21.89
N ALA A 50 -6.75 18.10 -22.76
CA ALA A 50 -6.32 18.00 -24.16
C ALA A 50 -4.81 17.66 -24.34
N GLY A 51 -3.99 17.94 -23.33
CA GLY A 51 -2.56 17.62 -23.37
C GLY A 51 -2.25 16.12 -23.22
N PHE A 52 -3.19 15.30 -22.74
CA PHE A 52 -3.01 13.84 -22.68
C PHE A 52 -3.04 13.20 -24.06
N GLN A 53 -3.75 13.78 -25.03
CA GLN A 53 -3.84 13.23 -26.40
C GLN A 53 -2.49 13.16 -27.12
N SER A 54 -1.56 14.08 -26.81
CA SER A 54 -0.23 14.17 -27.40
C SER A 54 0.91 13.88 -26.41
N TRP A 55 0.62 13.22 -25.29
CA TRP A 55 1.60 12.92 -24.25
C TRP A 55 2.57 11.80 -24.67
N ASP A 56 3.88 12.10 -24.68
CA ASP A 56 4.94 11.12 -24.91
C ASP A 56 5.34 10.43 -23.59
N GLN A 57 4.78 9.25 -23.34
CA GLN A 57 5.18 8.40 -22.20
C GLN A 57 6.70 8.25 -22.14
N SER A 58 7.37 8.03 -23.27
CA SER A 58 8.82 7.80 -23.29
C SER A 58 9.62 9.03 -22.82
N LYS A 59 9.10 10.26 -23.01
CA LYS A 59 9.67 11.48 -22.43
C LYS A 59 9.52 11.48 -20.91
N PHE A 60 8.35 11.09 -20.40
CA PHE A 60 8.13 10.96 -18.96
C PHE A 60 9.04 9.87 -18.35
N THR A 61 9.02 8.63 -18.87
CA THR A 61 9.79 7.51 -18.31
C THR A 61 11.30 7.79 -18.31
N ARG A 62 11.84 8.44 -19.35
CA ARG A 62 13.25 8.90 -19.37
C ARG A 62 13.57 9.99 -18.33
N ALA A 63 12.58 10.77 -17.91
CA ALA A 63 12.74 11.80 -16.89
C ALA A 63 12.50 11.24 -15.47
N SER A 64 11.55 10.33 -15.27
CA SER A 64 11.32 9.66 -13.98
C SER A 64 12.51 8.81 -13.55
N ILE A 65 13.14 8.07 -14.49
CA ILE A 65 14.38 7.33 -14.25
C ILE A 65 15.50 8.26 -13.76
N ARG A 66 15.73 9.40 -14.44
CA ARG A 66 16.77 10.37 -14.04
C ARG A 66 16.49 11.04 -12.70
N LEU A 67 15.22 11.29 -12.37
CA LEU A 67 14.86 11.79 -11.04
C LEU A 67 15.19 10.76 -9.95
N GLU A 68 14.96 9.47 -10.21
CA GLU A 68 15.35 8.39 -9.32
C GLU A 68 16.87 8.29 -9.19
N GLU A 69 17.62 8.42 -10.29
CA GLU A 69 19.09 8.50 -10.28
C GLU A 69 19.59 9.68 -9.42
N GLU A 70 19.07 10.91 -9.62
CA GLU A 70 19.39 12.08 -8.80
C GLU A 70 19.08 11.86 -7.30
N VAL A 71 17.98 11.19 -6.97
CA VAL A 71 17.60 10.85 -5.59
C VAL A 71 18.54 9.79 -4.99
N VAL A 72 19.00 8.85 -5.79
CA VAL A 72 19.85 7.74 -5.34
C VAL A 72 21.28 8.20 -5.10
N ASP A 73 21.83 9.06 -5.95
CA ASP A 73 23.13 9.69 -5.74
C ASP A 73 23.14 10.49 -4.42
N LEU A 74 22.04 11.17 -4.09
CA LEU A 74 21.86 11.81 -2.79
C LEU A 74 21.90 10.79 -1.63
N VAL A 75 21.22 9.64 -1.72
CA VAL A 75 21.24 8.60 -0.66
C VAL A 75 22.58 7.88 -0.56
N GLN A 76 23.26 7.64 -1.69
CA GLN A 76 24.60 7.05 -1.74
C GLN A 76 25.62 8.00 -1.11
N SER A 77 25.53 9.31 -1.39
CA SER A 77 26.41 10.32 -0.80
C SER A 77 26.32 10.42 0.74
N LEU A 78 25.24 9.94 1.37
CA LEU A 78 25.15 9.83 2.85
C LEU A 78 26.09 8.75 3.43
N ARG A 79 26.49 7.76 2.63
CA ARG A 79 27.38 6.65 3.03
C ARG A 79 28.85 7.05 2.90
N GLU A 80 29.15 7.73 1.81
CA GLU A 80 30.46 8.30 1.49
C GLU A 80 30.75 9.55 2.34
N GLY A 81 29.71 10.35 2.61
CA GLY A 81 29.70 11.61 3.35
C GLY A 81 29.93 11.48 4.85
N ARG A 82 31.01 10.79 5.23
CA ARG A 82 31.53 10.78 6.60
C ARG A 82 31.89 12.21 7.05
N HIS A 83 31.91 12.42 8.36
CA HIS A 83 32.51 13.57 9.07
C HIS A 83 31.69 14.85 9.37
N HIS A 84 30.46 15.09 8.89
CA HIS A 84 29.69 16.26 9.42
C HIS A 84 28.14 16.13 9.41
N PRO A 85 27.44 16.25 10.57
CA PRO A 85 25.98 16.11 10.65
C PRO A 85 25.18 17.05 9.73
N ARG A 86 25.64 18.28 9.53
CA ARG A 86 24.99 19.25 8.61
C ARG A 86 24.79 18.68 7.20
N TYR A 87 25.69 17.82 6.72
CA TYR A 87 25.58 17.21 5.41
C TYR A 87 24.34 16.30 5.31
N PHE A 88 24.16 15.42 6.31
CA PHE A 88 22.98 14.56 6.42
C PHE A 88 21.68 15.37 6.40
N PHE A 89 21.59 16.44 7.19
CA PHE A 89 20.40 17.31 7.21
C PHE A 89 20.13 17.97 5.85
N GLN A 90 21.15 18.52 5.18
CA GLN A 90 21.00 19.17 3.87
C GLN A 90 20.66 18.18 2.74
N THR A 91 21.09 16.93 2.86
CA THR A 91 20.74 15.87 1.89
C THR A 91 19.34 15.31 2.15
N LEU A 92 18.94 15.10 3.41
CA LEU A 92 17.55 14.76 3.75
C LEU A 92 16.57 15.86 3.33
N GLU A 93 16.91 17.15 3.52
CA GLU A 93 16.08 18.29 3.09
C GLU A 93 15.77 18.22 1.58
N LYS A 94 16.78 17.94 0.75
CA LYS A 94 16.60 17.73 -0.69
C LYS A 94 15.71 16.52 -1.01
N LEU A 95 15.95 15.39 -0.34
CA LEU A 95 15.19 14.15 -0.56
C LEU A 95 13.69 14.35 -0.25
N HIS A 96 13.35 15.02 0.84
CA HIS A 96 11.96 15.37 1.18
C HIS A 96 11.38 16.42 0.21
N SER A 97 12.18 17.39 -0.23
CA SER A 97 11.75 18.38 -1.24
C SER A 97 11.43 17.73 -2.59
N ILE A 98 12.20 16.73 -3.02
CA ILE A 98 11.91 15.97 -4.24
C ILE A 98 10.64 15.13 -4.06
N LYS A 99 10.51 14.37 -2.96
CA LYS A 99 9.32 13.56 -2.68
C LYS A 99 8.03 14.40 -2.65
N GLY A 100 8.04 15.52 -1.93
CA GLY A 100 6.89 16.43 -1.86
C GLY A 100 6.48 17.03 -3.22
N ARG A 101 7.41 17.21 -4.16
CA ARG A 101 7.10 17.62 -5.54
C ARG A 101 6.47 16.49 -6.35
N VAL A 102 6.96 15.25 -6.21
CA VAL A 102 6.35 14.06 -6.83
C VAL A 102 4.92 13.87 -6.33
N ASP A 103 4.70 13.97 -5.02
CA ASP A 103 3.37 13.81 -4.42
C ASP A 103 2.41 14.93 -4.82
N SER A 104 2.84 16.20 -4.76
CA SER A 104 2.01 17.34 -5.18
C SER A 104 1.55 17.20 -6.64
N ARG A 105 2.40 16.69 -7.54
CA ARG A 105 2.03 16.48 -8.94
C ARG A 105 1.12 15.28 -9.15
N TRP A 106 1.22 14.27 -8.30
CA TRP A 106 0.30 13.13 -8.31
C TRP A 106 -1.08 13.52 -7.79
N ASP A 107 -1.13 14.34 -6.72
CA ASP A 107 -2.38 14.87 -6.19
C ASP A 107 -3.04 15.90 -7.14
N ASP A 108 -2.26 16.74 -7.85
CA ASP A 108 -2.73 17.57 -8.96
C ASP A 108 -3.44 16.71 -10.04
N LEU A 109 -2.80 15.61 -10.47
CA LEU A 109 -3.36 14.69 -11.46
C LEU A 109 -4.65 14.02 -10.98
N LEU A 110 -4.66 13.51 -9.74
CA LEU A 110 -5.85 12.90 -9.14
C LEU A 110 -7.00 13.91 -8.97
N ALA A 111 -6.71 15.21 -8.79
CA ALA A 111 -7.71 16.27 -8.83
C ALA A 111 -8.22 16.53 -10.25
N HIS A 112 -7.36 16.46 -11.27
CA HIS A 112 -7.74 16.67 -12.67
C HIS A 112 -8.71 15.60 -13.24
N ARG A 113 -8.83 14.42 -12.63
CA ARG A 113 -9.69 13.31 -13.10
C ARG A 113 -11.10 13.74 -13.52
N LYS A 114 -11.80 14.54 -12.72
CA LYS A 114 -13.19 14.99 -13.00
C LYS A 114 -13.27 15.95 -14.20
N ASN A 115 -12.20 16.72 -14.46
CA ASN A 115 -12.12 17.60 -15.64
C ASN A 115 -11.76 16.83 -16.90
N LEU A 116 -10.93 15.78 -16.79
CA LEU A 116 -10.68 14.85 -17.89
C LEU A 116 -11.95 14.08 -18.27
N THR A 117 -12.73 13.60 -17.31
CA THR A 117 -14.03 12.94 -17.57
C THR A 117 -14.94 13.82 -18.42
N ARG A 118 -15.14 15.08 -17.99
CA ARG A 118 -15.96 16.06 -18.72
C ARG A 118 -15.43 16.33 -20.13
N TYR A 119 -14.12 16.54 -20.27
CA TYR A 119 -13.49 16.79 -21.57
C TYR A 119 -13.73 15.64 -22.57
N VAL A 120 -13.60 14.39 -22.14
CA VAL A 120 -13.84 13.22 -23.02
C VAL A 120 -15.33 13.07 -23.34
N GLN A 121 -16.24 13.39 -22.42
CA GLN A 121 -17.68 13.44 -22.69
C GLN A 121 -18.08 14.56 -23.67
N GLU A 122 -17.36 15.70 -23.67
CA GLU A 122 -17.59 16.84 -24.57
C GLU A 122 -16.97 16.64 -25.97
N THR A 123 -15.87 15.90 -26.09
CA THR A 123 -15.07 15.79 -27.33
C THR A 123 -15.09 14.41 -28.00
N GLY A 124 -15.31 13.33 -27.23
CA GLY A 124 -15.13 11.95 -27.69
C GLY A 124 -13.67 11.47 -27.73
N GLU A 125 -12.70 12.23 -27.22
CA GLU A 125 -11.27 11.87 -27.26
C GLU A 125 -10.87 10.82 -26.18
N GLU A 126 -11.44 9.60 -26.25
CA GLU A 126 -11.15 8.50 -25.31
C GLU A 126 -9.64 8.18 -25.18
N GLY A 127 -8.82 8.48 -26.20
CA GLY A 127 -7.36 8.28 -26.17
C GLY A 127 -6.65 9.01 -25.02
N CYS A 128 -7.20 10.14 -24.56
CA CYS A 128 -6.70 10.85 -23.40
C CYS A 128 -6.77 10.02 -22.11
N LEU A 129 -7.77 9.14 -21.95
CA LEU A 129 -7.95 8.33 -20.75
C LEU A 129 -6.80 7.34 -20.57
N ARG A 130 -6.39 6.68 -21.65
CA ARG A 130 -5.29 5.71 -21.65
C ARG A 130 -3.96 6.39 -21.29
N ASN A 131 -3.66 7.54 -21.89
CA ASN A 131 -2.43 8.28 -21.62
C ASN A 131 -2.40 8.85 -20.18
N TYR A 132 -3.56 9.28 -19.66
CA TYR A 132 -3.71 9.66 -18.25
C TYR A 132 -3.50 8.48 -17.29
N LEU A 133 -4.04 7.29 -17.59
CA LEU A 133 -3.84 6.08 -16.77
C LEU A 133 -2.40 5.56 -16.82
N LEU A 134 -1.73 5.64 -17.97
CA LEU A 134 -0.29 5.36 -18.09
C LEU A 134 0.52 6.30 -17.18
N LEU A 135 0.27 7.61 -17.25
CA LEU A 135 0.93 8.58 -16.37
C LEU A 135 0.63 8.34 -14.88
N LEU A 136 -0.62 8.01 -14.51
CA LEU A 136 -0.95 7.71 -13.11
C LEU A 136 -0.20 6.48 -12.60
N ASN A 137 -0.13 5.39 -13.37
CA ASN A 137 0.63 4.20 -12.96
C ASN A 137 2.12 4.55 -12.76
N GLU A 138 2.73 5.23 -13.74
CA GLU A 138 4.13 5.70 -13.68
C GLU A 138 4.39 6.63 -12.48
N MET A 139 3.45 7.54 -12.15
CA MET A 139 3.55 8.43 -10.98
C MET A 139 3.41 7.68 -9.64
N VAL A 140 2.53 6.68 -9.55
CA VAL A 140 2.38 5.82 -8.37
C VAL A 140 3.68 5.05 -8.11
N ASP A 141 4.26 4.44 -9.14
CA ASP A 141 5.49 3.66 -9.01
C ASP A 141 6.72 4.55 -8.78
N LEU A 142 6.81 5.72 -9.42
CA LEU A 142 7.82 6.74 -9.11
C LEU A 142 7.71 7.20 -7.66
N SER A 143 6.53 7.60 -7.18
CA SER A 143 6.35 8.05 -5.80
C SER A 143 6.78 6.97 -4.81
N GLY A 144 6.40 5.70 -5.05
CA GLY A 144 6.85 4.57 -4.24
C GLY A 144 8.38 4.37 -4.23
N ARG A 145 9.04 4.43 -5.40
CA ARG A 145 10.51 4.29 -5.47
C ARG A 145 11.23 5.46 -4.81
N ILE A 146 10.77 6.70 -4.99
CA ILE A 146 11.34 7.85 -4.26
C ILE A 146 11.07 7.71 -2.75
N ASN A 147 9.89 7.28 -2.32
CA ASN A 147 9.57 7.05 -0.89
C ASN A 147 10.57 6.10 -0.24
N PHE A 148 10.83 4.96 -0.90
CA PHE A 148 11.80 3.97 -0.44
C PHE A 148 13.21 4.56 -0.27
N GLU A 149 13.71 5.33 -1.24
CA GLU A 149 15.04 5.94 -1.11
C GLU A 149 15.06 7.05 -0.03
N VAL A 150 13.97 7.78 0.19
CA VAL A 150 13.85 8.68 1.38
C VAL A 150 13.93 7.88 2.68
N MET A 151 13.20 6.76 2.82
CA MET A 151 13.27 5.87 3.98
C MET A 151 14.69 5.35 4.21
N GLN A 152 15.41 4.96 3.15
CA GLN A 152 16.80 4.54 3.21
C GLN A 152 17.73 5.67 3.68
N GLY A 153 17.56 6.89 3.17
CA GLY A 153 18.33 8.06 3.61
C GLY A 153 18.08 8.40 5.08
N VAL A 154 16.83 8.35 5.54
CA VAL A 154 16.49 8.56 6.96
C VAL A 154 17.07 7.45 7.83
N SER A 155 16.97 6.18 7.40
CA SER A 155 17.52 5.03 8.13
C SER A 155 19.05 5.11 8.30
N LEU A 156 19.77 5.46 7.23
CA LEU A 156 21.22 5.69 7.28
C LEU A 156 21.58 6.85 8.22
N THR A 157 20.77 7.91 8.24
CA THR A 157 20.98 9.06 9.13
C THR A 157 20.69 8.71 10.59
N ALA A 158 19.58 8.02 10.87
CA ALA A 158 19.18 7.56 12.19
C ALA A 158 20.23 6.60 12.78
N PHE A 159 20.73 5.65 11.99
CA PHE A 159 21.83 4.77 12.38
C PHE A 159 23.12 5.54 12.67
N SER A 160 23.51 6.48 11.79
CA SER A 160 24.70 7.33 11.97
C SER A 160 24.62 8.22 13.22
N PHE A 161 23.41 8.63 13.62
CA PHE A 161 23.17 9.43 14.81
C PHE A 161 22.80 8.60 16.05
N ALA A 162 22.71 7.26 15.97
CA ALA A 162 22.13 6.40 17.01
C ALA A 162 22.80 6.54 18.40
N ARG A 163 24.10 6.86 18.42
CA ARG A 163 24.91 7.07 19.63
C ARG A 163 25.03 8.53 20.08
N TYR A 164 24.28 9.45 19.47
CA TYR A 164 24.41 10.89 19.67
C TYR A 164 23.04 11.54 19.94
N ALA A 165 22.58 11.48 21.19
CA ALA A 165 21.25 11.99 21.59
C ALA A 165 20.90 13.39 21.03
N PRO A 166 21.76 14.43 21.05
CA PRO A 166 21.42 15.74 20.47
C PRO A 166 21.18 15.71 18.96
N LEU A 167 21.83 14.80 18.22
CA LEU A 167 21.62 14.63 16.78
C LEU A 167 20.38 13.80 16.47
N ARG A 168 20.05 12.80 17.32
CA ARG A 168 18.76 12.08 17.27
C ARG A 168 17.59 13.06 17.44
N GLU A 169 17.68 13.97 18.40
CA GLU A 169 16.61 14.95 18.60
C GLU A 169 16.48 15.93 17.42
N GLN A 170 17.62 16.41 16.89
CA GLN A 170 17.62 17.26 15.69
C GLN A 170 17.03 16.54 14.46
N LEU A 171 17.28 15.25 14.29
CA LEU A 171 16.65 14.43 13.25
C LEU A 171 15.14 14.35 13.42
N ILE A 172 14.65 14.01 14.62
CA ILE A 172 13.20 13.92 14.88
C ILE A 172 12.53 15.30 14.68
N ASN A 173 13.15 16.39 15.14
CA ASN A 173 12.67 17.75 14.93
C ASN A 173 12.58 18.11 13.42
N ALA A 174 13.56 17.69 12.61
CA ALA A 174 13.57 17.92 11.17
C ALA A 174 12.51 17.09 10.43
N LEU A 175 12.36 15.81 10.79
CA LEU A 175 11.32 14.93 10.24
C LEU A 175 9.90 15.42 10.59
N LEU A 176 9.70 15.97 11.79
CA LEU A 176 8.46 16.68 12.19
C LEU A 176 8.21 17.92 11.34
N TYR A 177 9.22 18.77 11.13
CA TYR A 177 9.11 19.97 10.32
C TYR A 177 8.76 19.66 8.85
N TRP A 178 9.37 18.62 8.28
CA TRP A 178 9.06 18.12 6.93
C TRP A 178 7.79 17.26 6.86
N LYS A 179 7.15 16.94 8.00
CA LYS A 179 6.04 15.97 8.12
C LYS A 179 6.31 14.66 7.35
N SER A 180 7.47 14.06 7.58
CA SER A 180 7.96 12.94 6.78
C SER A 180 7.26 11.61 7.10
N PRO A 181 6.49 10.99 6.17
CA PRO A 181 5.89 9.67 6.40
C PRO A 181 6.96 8.57 6.47
N ALA A 182 7.95 8.64 5.59
CA ALA A 182 9.16 7.82 5.64
C ALA A 182 9.89 7.95 6.99
N GLY A 183 9.94 9.17 7.54
CA GLY A 183 10.48 9.45 8.86
C GLY A 183 9.66 8.83 10.00
N ALA A 184 8.33 8.91 9.91
CA ALA A 184 7.45 8.28 10.88
C ALA A 184 7.62 6.75 10.89
N GLU A 185 7.65 6.11 9.72
CA GLU A 185 7.81 4.66 9.58
C GLU A 185 9.17 4.16 10.11
N VAL A 186 10.27 4.84 9.75
CA VAL A 186 11.61 4.51 10.28
C VAL A 186 11.69 4.74 11.79
N MET A 187 11.25 5.90 12.28
CA MET A 187 11.41 6.26 13.69
C MET A 187 10.42 5.53 14.62
N ALA A 188 9.26 5.07 14.15
CA ALA A 188 8.30 4.34 14.98
C ALA A 188 8.91 3.07 15.61
N SER A 189 9.78 2.38 14.89
CA SER A 189 10.55 1.23 15.42
C SER A 189 11.39 1.56 16.66
N THR A 190 11.77 2.83 16.85
CA THR A 190 12.57 3.30 17.99
C THR A 190 11.74 3.77 19.19
N LEU A 191 10.41 3.67 19.12
CA LEU A 191 9.54 3.79 20.29
C LEU A 191 9.74 2.62 21.26
N VAL A 192 10.07 1.44 20.73
CA VAL A 192 10.44 0.25 21.50
C VAL A 192 11.94 0.30 21.80
N ASP A 193 12.29 0.25 23.08
CA ASP A 193 13.67 0.34 23.54
C ASP A 193 14.48 -0.91 23.16
N PRO A 194 15.75 -0.75 22.70
CA PRO A 194 16.59 -1.88 22.32
C PRO A 194 16.97 -2.74 23.52
N GLU A 195 17.24 -4.03 23.28
CA GLU A 195 17.67 -4.96 24.33
C GLU A 195 18.91 -4.46 25.08
N PRO A 196 19.01 -4.67 26.42
CA PRO A 196 20.14 -4.17 27.23
C PRO A 196 21.54 -4.66 26.83
N GLN A 197 21.64 -5.66 25.96
CA GLN A 197 22.90 -6.22 25.45
C GLN A 197 23.11 -5.97 23.95
N ASN A 198 22.35 -5.06 23.32
CA ASN A 198 22.45 -4.76 21.89
C ASN A 198 23.91 -4.43 21.49
N PRO A 199 24.57 -5.26 20.64
CA PRO A 199 25.98 -5.10 20.31
C PRO A 199 26.29 -3.82 19.50
N GLN A 200 25.27 -3.16 18.96
CA GLN A 200 25.41 -1.87 18.29
C GLN A 200 25.58 -0.69 19.27
N GLY A 201 25.30 -0.88 20.57
CA GLY A 201 25.41 0.18 21.58
C GLY A 201 24.48 1.35 21.33
N VAL A 202 23.24 1.06 20.90
CA VAL A 202 22.18 2.07 20.70
C VAL A 202 21.51 2.31 22.05
N GLU A 203 21.51 3.55 22.51
CA GLU A 203 20.77 3.95 23.71
C GLU A 203 19.26 4.04 23.43
N PRO A 204 18.38 3.80 24.42
CA PRO A 204 16.97 4.21 24.40
C PRO A 204 16.73 5.65 23.92
N LEU A 205 15.53 5.94 23.44
CA LEU A 205 15.06 7.33 23.25
C LEU A 205 14.68 7.94 24.60
N THR A 206 14.91 9.24 24.76
CA THR A 206 14.36 9.97 25.92
C THR A 206 12.84 10.13 25.77
N ASN A 207 12.12 10.35 26.86
CA ASN A 207 10.65 10.52 26.81
C ASN A 207 10.24 11.67 25.87
N GLY A 208 10.95 12.80 25.92
CA GLY A 208 10.72 13.92 24.99
C GLY A 208 11.03 13.60 23.52
N MET A 209 11.91 12.62 23.24
CA MET A 209 12.08 12.09 21.88
C MET A 209 10.94 11.16 21.49
N LYS A 210 10.52 10.24 22.38
CA LYS A 210 9.37 9.35 22.11
C LYS A 210 8.09 10.15 21.84
N GLN A 211 7.79 11.15 22.66
CA GLN A 211 6.66 12.08 22.45
C GLN A 211 6.70 12.77 21.07
N LYS A 212 7.88 13.17 20.59
CA LYS A 212 8.06 13.75 19.25
C LYS A 212 7.92 12.73 18.11
N VAL A 213 8.28 11.46 18.33
CA VAL A 213 8.04 10.37 17.38
C VAL A 213 6.55 9.97 17.34
N ILE A 214 5.86 9.99 18.49
CA ILE A 214 4.40 9.83 18.57
C ILE A 214 3.71 10.94 17.77
N GLN A 215 4.09 12.20 18.00
CA GLN A 215 3.59 13.35 17.23
C GLN A 215 3.89 13.23 15.73
N LEU A 216 5.07 12.71 15.36
CA LEU A 216 5.45 12.49 13.96
C LEU A 216 4.56 11.42 13.31
N ALA A 217 4.26 10.34 14.01
CA ALA A 217 3.32 9.32 13.54
C ALA A 217 1.90 9.89 13.33
N GLU A 218 1.42 10.71 14.27
CA GLU A 218 0.10 11.35 14.17
C GLU A 218 0.01 12.31 12.97
N VAL A 219 0.89 13.32 12.87
CA VAL A 219 0.78 14.35 11.80
C VAL A 219 1.03 13.82 10.37
N THR A 220 1.53 12.58 10.25
CA THR A 220 1.76 11.88 8.98
C THR A 220 0.75 10.79 8.68
N GLY A 221 -0.14 10.45 9.63
CA GLY A 221 -1.11 9.37 9.45
C GLY A 221 -0.47 7.98 9.39
N SER A 222 0.67 7.78 10.06
CA SER A 222 1.51 6.58 9.91
C SER A 222 0.88 5.34 10.53
N GLN A 223 0.05 4.61 9.76
CA GLN A 223 -0.58 3.36 10.23
C GLN A 223 0.41 2.26 10.62
N THR A 224 1.63 2.26 10.08
CA THR A 224 2.71 1.34 10.49
C THR A 224 3.21 1.61 11.90
N ALA A 225 3.03 2.83 12.43
CA ALA A 225 3.41 3.17 13.80
C ALA A 225 2.44 2.57 14.85
N VAL A 226 1.20 2.23 14.47
CA VAL A 226 0.16 1.75 15.39
C VAL A 226 0.64 0.53 16.20
N SER A 227 1.19 -0.50 15.54
CA SER A 227 1.69 -1.69 16.23
C SER A 227 2.81 -1.36 17.24
N TYR A 228 3.74 -0.46 16.90
CA TYR A 228 4.81 -0.01 17.82
C TYR A 228 4.31 0.85 18.99
N LEU A 229 3.28 1.68 18.77
CA LEU A 229 2.64 2.47 19.82
C LEU A 229 1.97 1.54 20.85
N GLY A 230 1.27 0.50 20.40
CA GLY A 230 0.68 -0.50 21.28
C GLY A 230 1.72 -1.34 22.03
N GLU A 231 2.82 -1.73 21.36
CA GLU A 231 3.93 -2.45 21.98
C GLU A 231 4.63 -1.61 23.07
N MET A 232 4.84 -0.31 22.83
CA MET A 232 5.40 0.62 23.82
C MET A 232 4.52 0.69 25.09
N ILE A 233 3.20 0.71 24.94
CA ILE A 233 2.23 0.68 26.05
C ILE A 233 2.24 -0.68 26.76
N TYR A 234 2.26 -1.79 26.01
CA TYR A 234 2.32 -3.15 26.58
C TYR A 234 3.56 -3.37 27.46
N LEU A 235 4.72 -2.93 26.97
CA LEU A 235 6.01 -2.99 27.65
C LEU A 235 6.20 -1.88 28.70
N GLN A 236 5.19 -1.03 28.91
CA GLN A 236 5.18 0.09 29.86
C GLN A 236 6.38 1.05 29.71
N GLN A 237 6.82 1.28 28.47
CA GLN A 237 8.00 2.08 28.19
C GLN A 237 7.70 3.58 28.16
N GLY A 238 8.56 4.34 28.82
CA GLY A 238 8.42 5.79 29.00
C GLY A 238 7.43 6.18 30.11
N THR A 239 7.26 7.49 30.32
CA THR A 239 6.42 8.02 31.41
C THR A 239 4.91 7.77 31.17
N PRO A 240 4.05 7.85 32.22
CA PRO A 240 2.60 7.72 32.07
C PRO A 240 2.01 8.66 31.01
N GLU A 241 2.46 9.92 30.96
CA GLU A 241 2.01 10.91 29.96
C GLU A 241 2.46 10.53 28.54
N THR A 242 3.63 9.88 28.41
CA THR A 242 4.13 9.37 27.13
C THR A 242 3.31 8.16 26.64
N GLN A 243 2.86 7.31 27.56
CA GLN A 243 1.97 6.18 27.25
C GLN A 243 0.53 6.65 26.94
N LEU A 244 0.04 7.70 27.61
CA LEU A 244 -1.22 8.36 27.30
C LEU A 244 -1.21 8.99 25.89
N LEU A 245 -0.15 9.76 25.56
CA LEU A 245 0.04 10.32 24.22
C LEU A 245 0.06 9.24 23.11
N ALA A 246 0.66 8.08 23.39
CA ALA A 246 0.62 6.96 22.45
C ALA A 246 -0.79 6.37 22.27
N ALA A 247 -1.60 6.33 23.33
CA ALA A 247 -2.99 5.88 23.26
C ALA A 247 -3.89 6.87 22.48
N GLU A 248 -3.70 8.17 22.69
CA GLU A 248 -4.36 9.23 21.90
C GLU A 248 -3.94 9.15 20.42
N ALA A 249 -2.66 8.93 20.12
CA ALA A 249 -2.21 8.74 18.74
C ALA A 249 -2.83 7.49 18.08
N ILE A 250 -3.02 6.38 18.82
CA ILE A 250 -3.76 5.21 18.31
C ILE A 250 -5.25 5.56 18.06
N ARG A 251 -5.86 6.41 18.90
CA ARG A 251 -7.22 6.94 18.68
C ARG A 251 -7.31 7.73 17.37
N THR A 252 -6.33 8.59 17.08
CA THR A 252 -6.27 9.37 15.83
C THR A 252 -5.99 8.48 14.60
N LEU A 253 -5.04 7.54 14.71
CA LEU A 253 -4.55 6.73 13.57
C LEU A 253 -5.44 5.53 13.18
N GLY A 254 -6.32 5.10 14.08
CA GLY A 254 -7.20 3.94 13.93
C GLY A 254 -6.79 2.79 14.85
N ILE A 255 -7.64 2.49 15.84
CA ILE A 255 -7.44 1.37 16.75
C ILE A 255 -7.79 0.03 16.08
N PRO A 256 -6.96 -1.03 16.18
CA PRO A 256 -7.26 -2.32 15.57
C PRO A 256 -8.56 -2.94 16.12
N GLN A 257 -9.40 -3.45 15.22
CA GLN A 257 -10.77 -3.83 15.52
C GLN A 257 -10.87 -5.22 16.17
N SER A 258 -11.85 -5.45 17.04
CA SER A 258 -12.11 -6.78 17.60
C SER A 258 -12.39 -7.81 16.49
N ARG A 259 -11.72 -8.97 16.51
CA ARG A 259 -11.90 -10.06 15.51
C ARG A 259 -13.37 -10.45 15.39
N ARG A 260 -13.86 -10.71 14.19
CA ARG A 260 -15.24 -11.18 13.92
C ARG A 260 -15.45 -12.58 14.55
N PRO A 261 -16.57 -12.86 15.25
CA PRO A 261 -16.85 -14.18 15.82
C PRO A 261 -16.79 -15.30 14.77
N GLY A 262 -16.34 -16.49 15.18
CA GLY A 262 -16.26 -17.67 14.32
C GLY A 262 -15.11 -17.67 13.29
N VAL A 263 -14.42 -16.56 13.06
CA VAL A 263 -13.21 -16.54 12.22
C VAL A 263 -12.06 -17.22 12.99
N PRO A 264 -11.38 -18.24 12.42
CA PRO A 264 -10.25 -18.90 13.08
C PRO A 264 -9.09 -17.94 13.38
N ASN A 265 -8.24 -18.32 14.34
CA ASN A 265 -6.99 -17.61 14.63
C ASN A 265 -5.97 -17.73 13.49
N GLY A 266 -6.19 -16.96 12.42
CA GLY A 266 -5.28 -16.82 11.30
C GLY A 266 -4.07 -15.93 11.63
N ARG A 267 -3.06 -15.99 10.75
CA ARG A 267 -1.75 -15.30 10.85
C ARG A 267 -1.83 -13.76 10.73
N TYR A 268 -3.03 -13.19 10.63
CA TYR A 268 -3.30 -11.79 10.27
C TYR A 268 -4.40 -11.12 11.11
N GLY A 269 -4.80 -11.73 12.24
CA GLY A 269 -5.63 -11.00 13.19
C GLY A 269 -4.84 -9.86 13.86
N PRO A 270 -5.51 -8.85 14.43
CA PRO A 270 -4.84 -7.72 15.07
C PRO A 270 -3.96 -8.16 16.24
N ASP A 271 -2.91 -7.38 16.45
CA ASP A 271 -1.84 -7.61 17.44
C ASP A 271 -2.36 -7.36 18.88
N TYR A 272 -3.31 -6.44 19.01
CA TYR A 272 -4.02 -6.07 20.24
C TYR A 272 -5.38 -5.42 19.87
N THR A 273 -6.21 -5.04 20.85
CA THR A 273 -7.51 -4.37 20.65
C THR A 273 -7.76 -3.30 21.73
N ALA A 274 -8.90 -2.60 21.68
CA ALA A 274 -9.35 -1.67 22.73
C ALA A 274 -9.27 -2.27 24.15
N GLU A 275 -9.72 -3.51 24.32
CA GLU A 275 -9.66 -4.25 25.57
C GLU A 275 -8.22 -4.46 26.10
N HIS A 276 -7.28 -4.70 25.19
CA HIS A 276 -5.87 -4.84 25.54
C HIS A 276 -5.28 -3.49 25.99
N LEU A 277 -5.49 -2.41 25.23
CA LEU A 277 -5.02 -1.08 25.62
C LEU A 277 -5.61 -0.63 26.95
N GLN A 278 -6.92 -0.83 27.17
CA GLN A 278 -7.57 -0.50 28.45
C GLN A 278 -6.96 -1.29 29.62
N SER A 279 -6.66 -2.59 29.41
CA SER A 279 -6.00 -3.45 30.41
C SER A 279 -4.53 -3.06 30.69
N TRP A 280 -3.85 -2.43 29.73
CA TRP A 280 -2.45 -2.00 29.88
C TRP A 280 -2.35 -0.60 30.50
N LEU A 281 -3.15 0.36 30.03
CA LEU A 281 -3.24 1.71 30.58
C LEU A 281 -3.84 1.73 31.99
N GLY A 282 -4.80 0.84 32.29
CA GLY A 282 -5.36 0.65 33.64
C GLY A 282 -4.37 0.17 34.70
N ARG A 283 -3.08 -0.04 34.35
CA ARG A 283 -1.97 -0.29 35.28
C ARG A 283 -1.27 0.98 35.75
N LEU A 284 -1.53 2.12 35.10
CA LEU A 284 -1.00 3.43 35.46
C LEU A 284 -1.83 4.01 36.62
N SER A 285 -1.17 4.69 37.57
CA SER A 285 -1.88 5.33 38.67
C SER A 285 -2.41 6.70 38.23
N LEU A 286 -3.66 7.03 38.57
CA LEU A 286 -4.21 8.36 38.32
C LEU A 286 -3.39 9.46 39.03
N ASP A 287 -2.80 9.14 40.20
CA ASP A 287 -1.91 10.03 40.95
C ASP A 287 -0.54 10.28 40.28
N SER A 288 -0.22 9.56 39.18
CA SER A 288 1.02 9.74 38.42
C SER A 288 0.91 10.71 37.23
N PHE A 289 -0.27 11.32 37.03
CA PHE A 289 -0.57 12.27 35.97
C PHE A 289 -0.73 13.70 36.51
N SER A 290 -0.55 14.71 35.65
CA SER A 290 -0.97 16.09 35.95
C SER A 290 -2.50 16.18 35.99
N THR A 291 -3.09 17.21 36.61
CA THR A 291 -4.55 17.38 36.68
C THR A 291 -5.21 17.52 35.29
N GLU A 292 -4.47 18.00 34.28
CA GLU A 292 -4.93 18.07 32.89
C GLU A 292 -4.88 16.67 32.23
N ASP A 293 -3.79 15.94 32.46
CA ASP A 293 -3.62 14.57 31.94
C ASP A 293 -4.53 13.55 32.64
N GLN A 294 -4.95 13.80 33.88
CA GLN A 294 -5.96 12.99 34.59
C GLN A 294 -7.31 13.02 33.86
N ALA A 295 -7.73 14.18 33.34
CA ALA A 295 -8.96 14.30 32.57
C ALA A 295 -8.85 13.56 31.23
N ARG A 296 -7.74 13.77 30.50
CA ARG A 296 -7.43 13.08 29.24
C ARG A 296 -7.33 11.56 29.39
N PHE A 297 -6.71 11.08 30.47
CA PHE A 297 -6.63 9.66 30.79
C PHE A 297 -8.00 9.04 31.03
N LEU A 298 -8.89 9.73 31.75
CA LEU A 298 -10.26 9.27 31.95
C LEU A 298 -11.06 9.25 30.62
N GLU A 299 -10.95 10.29 29.80
CA GLU A 299 -11.56 10.35 28.45
C GLU A 299 -11.08 9.19 27.55
N VAL A 300 -9.77 8.90 27.54
CA VAL A 300 -9.20 7.79 26.77
C VAL A 300 -9.66 6.42 27.33
N MET A 301 -9.75 6.27 28.65
CA MET A 301 -10.21 5.02 29.28
C MET A 301 -11.72 4.77 29.11
N GLU A 302 -12.53 5.83 29.03
CA GLU A 302 -13.95 5.82 28.69
C GLU A 302 -14.16 5.43 27.21
N TRP A 303 -13.48 6.12 26.29
CA TRP A 303 -13.48 5.79 24.85
C TRP A 303 -12.99 4.37 24.55
N LEU A 304 -11.97 3.89 25.26
CA LEU A 304 -11.53 2.49 25.17
C LEU A 304 -12.56 1.51 25.75
N GLY A 305 -13.41 1.96 26.68
CA GLY A 305 -14.56 1.20 27.18
C GLY A 305 -15.66 1.09 26.13
N GLU A 306 -16.05 2.20 25.51
CA GLU A 306 -16.97 2.20 24.35
C GLU A 306 -16.46 1.28 23.24
N CYS A 307 -15.19 1.41 22.84
CA CYS A 307 -14.59 0.56 21.81
C CYS A 307 -14.42 -0.90 22.24
N LYS A 308 -14.37 -1.19 23.54
CA LYS A 308 -14.34 -2.56 24.07
C LYS A 308 -15.71 -3.21 24.03
N GLU A 309 -16.77 -2.52 24.46
CA GLU A 309 -18.12 -3.09 24.52
C GLU A 309 -18.84 -3.02 23.18
N GLU A 310 -18.77 -1.89 22.47
CA GLU A 310 -19.50 -1.63 21.21
C GLU A 310 -18.66 -1.84 19.95
N GLY A 311 -17.32 -1.86 20.04
CA GLY A 311 -16.42 -2.06 18.91
C GLY A 311 -15.98 -0.76 18.24
N VAL A 312 -16.71 -0.31 17.22
CA VAL A 312 -16.54 1.03 16.62
C VAL A 312 -17.75 1.88 17.04
N PRO A 313 -17.57 3.01 17.77
CA PRO A 313 -18.69 3.77 18.33
C PRO A 313 -19.30 4.83 17.40
N THR A 314 -18.63 5.24 16.30
CA THR A 314 -19.11 6.35 15.44
C THR A 314 -19.29 5.94 13.97
N ASP A 315 -20.00 6.74 13.17
CA ASP A 315 -20.26 6.52 11.73
C ASP A 315 -18.99 6.60 10.83
N SER A 316 -17.81 6.57 11.44
CA SER A 316 -16.50 6.85 10.84
C SER A 316 -15.43 6.01 11.55
N TYR A 317 -14.48 5.46 10.80
CA TYR A 317 -13.32 4.76 11.36
C TYR A 317 -12.02 5.42 10.88
N PRO A 318 -11.15 5.91 11.79
CA PRO A 318 -9.89 6.55 11.40
C PRO A 318 -8.94 5.55 10.75
N ILE A 319 -8.27 5.99 9.68
CA ILE A 319 -7.29 5.23 8.91
C ILE A 319 -6.15 6.19 8.55
N GLY A 320 -5.17 6.29 9.45
CA GLY A 320 -4.03 7.19 9.29
C GLY A 320 -4.45 8.66 9.33
N ASN A 321 -4.21 9.40 8.24
CA ASN A 321 -4.47 10.84 8.13
C ASN A 321 -5.89 11.18 7.64
N GLY A 322 -6.79 10.20 7.57
CA GLY A 322 -8.19 10.38 7.18
C GLY A 322 -9.10 9.37 7.88
N SER A 323 -10.37 9.30 7.46
CA SER A 323 -11.31 8.29 7.95
C SER A 323 -12.20 7.75 6.84
N VAL A 324 -12.63 6.50 7.01
CA VAL A 324 -13.61 5.84 6.14
C VAL A 324 -15.00 5.87 6.77
N LYS A 325 -16.03 5.76 5.94
CA LYS A 325 -17.44 5.70 6.32
C LYS A 325 -18.17 4.57 5.57
N PRO A 326 -19.34 4.13 6.05
CA PRO A 326 -20.17 3.19 5.31
C PRO A 326 -20.60 3.77 3.96
N GLY A 327 -20.52 2.97 2.90
CA GLY A 327 -20.82 3.37 1.53
C GLY A 327 -19.60 3.89 0.75
N ASP A 328 -18.47 4.09 1.42
CA ASP A 328 -17.20 4.36 0.73
C ASP A 328 -16.78 3.17 -0.15
N TRP A 329 -16.22 3.47 -1.32
CA TRP A 329 -15.65 2.50 -2.25
C TRP A 329 -14.14 2.43 -2.05
N LEU A 330 -13.62 1.23 -1.80
CA LEU A 330 -12.19 0.98 -1.72
C LEU A 330 -11.69 0.47 -3.08
N LEU A 331 -10.77 1.21 -3.69
CA LEU A 331 -10.12 0.89 -4.97
C LEU A 331 -8.69 0.42 -4.70
N ILE A 332 -8.31 -0.77 -5.19
CA ILE A 332 -7.09 -1.49 -4.77
C ILE A 332 -6.17 -1.71 -5.97
N ARG A 333 -4.87 -1.39 -5.82
CA ARG A 333 -3.80 -1.75 -6.77
C ARG A 333 -2.85 -2.76 -6.12
N ASN A 334 -3.05 -4.03 -6.46
CA ASN A 334 -2.10 -5.12 -6.25
C ASN A 334 -1.77 -5.77 -7.62
N PRO A 335 -0.56 -6.34 -7.83
CA PRO A 335 -0.22 -7.00 -9.09
C PRO A 335 -1.24 -8.07 -9.49
N SER A 336 -1.73 -8.02 -10.73
CA SER A 336 -2.75 -8.94 -11.25
C SER A 336 -2.83 -8.89 -12.79
N PRO A 337 -3.09 -10.01 -13.48
CA PRO A 337 -3.18 -10.06 -14.95
C PRO A 337 -4.52 -9.52 -15.50
N TYR A 338 -5.56 -9.37 -14.68
CA TYR A 338 -6.94 -9.17 -15.17
C TYR A 338 -7.24 -7.76 -15.72
N ASN A 339 -6.32 -6.81 -15.58
CA ASN A 339 -6.57 -5.38 -15.76
C ASN A 339 -6.25 -4.82 -17.16
N LEU A 340 -5.85 -5.68 -18.09
CA LEU A 340 -5.06 -5.28 -19.25
C LEU A 340 -5.85 -5.32 -20.57
N PHE A 341 -7.17 -5.58 -20.51
CA PHE A 341 -7.95 -6.02 -21.67
C PHE A 341 -8.96 -5.01 -22.25
N THR A 342 -9.19 -3.86 -21.59
CA THR A 342 -10.18 -2.85 -22.04
C THR A 342 -9.55 -1.61 -22.68
N ASN A 343 -10.37 -0.72 -23.24
CA ASN A 343 -9.97 0.63 -23.67
C ASN A 343 -9.42 1.51 -22.52
N LEU A 344 -9.57 1.11 -21.25
CA LEU A 344 -8.87 1.71 -20.09
C LEU A 344 -7.55 0.99 -19.73
N SER A 345 -7.00 0.15 -20.61
CA SER A 345 -5.73 -0.57 -20.38
C SER A 345 -4.49 0.33 -20.58
N PRO A 346 -3.54 0.36 -19.63
CA PRO A 346 -3.48 -0.46 -18.41
C PRO A 346 -4.33 0.10 -17.26
N GLY A 347 -5.20 -0.74 -16.69
CA GLY A 347 -6.02 -0.35 -15.56
C GLY A 347 -5.19 -0.11 -14.29
N LEU A 348 -5.44 1.01 -13.60
CA LEU A 348 -4.75 1.43 -12.38
C LEU A 348 -5.12 0.61 -11.14
N PHE A 349 -6.39 0.20 -11.00
CA PHE A 349 -6.90 -0.56 -9.86
C PHE A 349 -7.37 -1.93 -10.33
N THR A 350 -6.88 -2.98 -9.68
CA THR A 350 -7.06 -4.39 -10.03
C THR A 350 -8.16 -5.09 -9.24
N HIS A 351 -8.63 -4.48 -8.14
CA HIS A 351 -9.72 -4.99 -7.33
C HIS A 351 -10.47 -3.85 -6.63
N VAL A 352 -11.69 -4.12 -6.17
CA VAL A 352 -12.58 -3.15 -5.48
C VAL A 352 -13.50 -3.85 -4.48
N GLY A 353 -13.93 -3.09 -3.48
CA GLY A 353 -15.02 -3.46 -2.57
C GLY A 353 -15.72 -2.24 -1.97
N VAL A 354 -16.83 -2.49 -1.27
CA VAL A 354 -17.60 -1.45 -0.55
C VAL A 354 -17.33 -1.59 0.94
N ILE A 355 -17.03 -0.47 1.60
CA ILE A 355 -16.89 -0.40 3.05
C ILE A 355 -18.30 -0.27 3.64
N THR A 356 -18.63 -1.08 4.64
CA THR A 356 -19.91 -1.01 5.35
C THR A 356 -19.75 -1.44 6.80
N GLU A 357 -20.85 -1.40 7.55
CA GLU A 357 -20.90 -1.81 8.95
C GLU A 357 -21.27 -3.29 9.07
N GLU A 358 -20.72 -3.97 10.07
CA GLU A 358 -21.26 -5.23 10.58
C GLU A 358 -21.37 -5.17 12.10
N VAL A 359 -22.53 -5.54 12.65
CA VAL A 359 -22.69 -5.85 14.08
C VAL A 359 -22.61 -7.37 14.24
N GLY A 360 -21.57 -7.85 14.92
CA GLY A 360 -21.35 -9.28 15.11
C GLY A 360 -22.32 -9.91 16.12
N THR A 361 -22.33 -11.25 16.20
CA THR A 361 -23.10 -11.98 17.23
C THR A 361 -22.60 -11.74 18.66
N ASP A 362 -21.47 -11.06 18.81
CA ASP A 362 -20.92 -10.55 20.08
C ASP A 362 -21.38 -9.11 20.40
N GLY A 363 -22.31 -8.56 19.64
CA GLY A 363 -22.85 -7.20 19.80
C GLY A 363 -21.95 -6.09 19.25
N LYS A 364 -20.70 -6.40 18.85
CA LYS A 364 -19.71 -5.38 18.47
C LYS A 364 -19.84 -4.96 17.02
N ARG A 365 -19.98 -3.66 16.80
CA ARG A 365 -19.99 -2.97 15.51
C ARG A 365 -18.57 -2.86 14.96
N ARG A 366 -18.42 -3.07 13.65
CA ARG A 366 -17.14 -3.13 12.92
C ARG A 366 -17.28 -2.46 11.56
N MET A 367 -16.25 -1.76 11.10
CA MET A 367 -16.10 -1.40 9.69
C MET A 367 -15.47 -2.57 8.94
N VAL A 368 -16.20 -3.08 7.95
CA VAL A 368 -15.82 -4.24 7.15
C VAL A 368 -15.75 -3.90 5.67
N LEU A 369 -14.85 -4.56 4.95
CA LEU A 369 -14.85 -4.58 3.49
C LEU A 369 -15.70 -5.75 3.00
N VAL A 370 -16.66 -5.43 2.12
CA VAL A 370 -17.44 -6.38 1.33
C VAL A 370 -16.89 -6.38 -0.10
N GLU A 371 -16.56 -7.57 -0.61
CA GLU A 371 -15.85 -7.75 -1.88
C GLU A 371 -16.26 -9.07 -2.55
N MET A 372 -16.22 -9.12 -3.89
CA MET A 372 -16.39 -10.37 -4.63
C MET A 372 -15.01 -10.95 -4.97
N ARG A 373 -14.66 -12.10 -4.37
CA ARG A 373 -13.41 -12.82 -4.60
C ARG A 373 -13.57 -13.88 -5.70
N GLU A 374 -12.51 -14.16 -6.45
CA GLU A 374 -12.50 -15.24 -7.45
C GLU A 374 -12.57 -16.63 -6.81
N LYS A 375 -12.26 -16.73 -5.51
CA LYS A 375 -12.25 -17.98 -4.73
C LYS A 375 -13.13 -17.84 -3.49
N GLY A 376 -14.28 -18.53 -3.48
CA GLY A 376 -15.22 -18.57 -2.36
C GLY A 376 -16.61 -19.04 -2.80
N LYS A 377 -17.46 -19.37 -1.82
CA LYS A 377 -18.90 -19.63 -2.00
C LYS A 377 -19.80 -18.62 -1.31
N ILE A 378 -19.23 -17.79 -0.44
CA ILE A 378 -19.95 -16.93 0.50
C ILE A 378 -19.31 -15.55 0.46
N ILE A 379 -20.12 -14.49 0.42
CA ILE A 379 -19.63 -13.11 0.42
C ILE A 379 -18.96 -12.81 1.79
N PRO A 380 -17.67 -12.44 1.80
CA PRO A 380 -16.94 -12.14 3.03
C PRO A 380 -17.27 -10.75 3.58
N ALA A 381 -17.21 -10.64 4.91
CA ALA A 381 -16.98 -9.39 5.61
C ALA A 381 -15.57 -9.44 6.22
N SER A 382 -14.63 -8.68 5.66
CA SER A 382 -13.24 -8.64 6.11
C SER A 382 -13.03 -7.43 7.05
N SER A 383 -12.37 -7.60 8.20
CA SER A 383 -12.01 -6.42 9.02
C SER A 383 -11.06 -5.54 8.21
N LEU A 384 -11.45 -4.27 8.03
CA LEU A 384 -10.82 -3.38 7.07
C LEU A 384 -9.35 -3.10 7.43
N ASP A 385 -9.08 -2.86 8.71
CA ASP A 385 -7.74 -2.70 9.28
C ASP A 385 -6.83 -3.91 9.01
N SER A 386 -7.33 -5.14 9.18
CA SER A 386 -6.56 -6.36 8.89
C SER A 386 -6.33 -6.57 7.39
N TYR A 387 -7.27 -6.12 6.55
CA TYR A 387 -7.19 -6.22 5.09
C TYR A 387 -6.18 -5.21 4.50
N LEU A 388 -6.27 -3.94 4.91
CA LEU A 388 -5.41 -2.88 4.39
C LEU A 388 -3.94 -3.06 4.73
N LYS A 389 -3.59 -3.79 5.81
CA LYS A 389 -2.21 -4.25 6.06
C LYS A 389 -1.60 -5.03 4.88
N GLN A 390 -2.41 -5.62 3.99
CA GLN A 390 -1.98 -6.45 2.85
C GLN A 390 -1.97 -5.74 1.48
N VAL A 391 -2.46 -4.49 1.40
CA VAL A 391 -2.67 -3.77 0.14
C VAL A 391 -1.54 -2.78 -0.15
N ARG A 392 -0.86 -2.92 -1.31
CA ARG A 392 0.28 -2.05 -1.70
C ARG A 392 -0.13 -0.58 -1.84
N PHE A 393 -1.16 -0.32 -2.62
CA PHE A 393 -1.74 1.00 -2.84
C PHE A 393 -3.26 0.91 -2.92
N TYR A 394 -3.96 1.89 -2.33
CA TYR A 394 -5.41 2.02 -2.42
C TYR A 394 -5.85 3.48 -2.44
N CYS A 395 -7.04 3.70 -2.99
CA CYS A 395 -7.83 4.92 -2.88
C CYS A 395 -9.18 4.61 -2.23
N VAL A 396 -9.73 5.58 -1.49
CA VAL A 396 -11.10 5.53 -0.99
C VAL A 396 -11.90 6.64 -1.63
N MET A 397 -13.03 6.28 -2.24
CA MET A 397 -13.94 7.20 -2.91
C MET A 397 -15.28 7.25 -2.18
N ARG A 398 -15.79 8.46 -1.92
CA ARG A 398 -17.00 8.73 -1.14
C ARG A 398 -18.01 9.52 -1.97
N HIS A 399 -19.29 9.20 -1.83
CA HIS A 399 -20.34 10.03 -2.39
C HIS A 399 -20.67 11.21 -1.44
N PRO A 400 -20.78 12.46 -1.92
CA PRO A 400 -21.06 13.61 -1.05
C PRO A 400 -22.49 13.62 -0.49
N ASP A 401 -23.46 13.05 -1.20
CA ASP A 401 -24.81 12.80 -0.66
C ASP A 401 -24.80 11.58 0.27
N LEU A 402 -25.23 11.81 1.52
CA LEU A 402 -25.31 10.81 2.57
C LEU A 402 -26.39 9.75 2.34
N GLU A 403 -27.49 10.05 1.64
CA GLU A 403 -28.53 9.05 1.34
C GLU A 403 -28.04 8.05 0.30
N VAL A 404 -27.31 8.52 -0.72
CA VAL A 404 -26.64 7.66 -1.71
C VAL A 404 -25.60 6.77 -1.03
N ALA A 405 -24.77 7.33 -0.12
CA ALA A 405 -23.81 6.55 0.66
C ALA A 405 -24.49 5.50 1.56
N ARG A 406 -25.56 5.88 2.29
CA ARG A 406 -26.37 4.98 3.12
C ARG A 406 -26.98 3.83 2.31
N THR A 407 -27.51 4.11 1.13
CA THR A 407 -28.06 3.09 0.24
C THR A 407 -26.98 2.10 -0.21
N MET A 408 -25.82 2.58 -0.67
CA MET A 408 -24.71 1.70 -1.07
C MET A 408 -24.20 0.85 0.11
N ALA A 409 -24.09 1.43 1.30
CA ALA A 409 -23.72 0.74 2.54
C ALA A 409 -24.72 -0.36 2.91
N SER A 410 -26.01 -0.04 2.86
CA SER A 410 -27.12 -0.95 3.19
C SER A 410 -27.16 -2.14 2.24
N VAL A 411 -27.01 -1.90 0.92
CA VAL A 411 -26.92 -2.96 -0.08
C VAL A 411 -25.72 -3.87 0.21
N ALA A 412 -24.54 -3.30 0.44
CA ALA A 412 -23.33 -4.07 0.76
C ALA A 412 -23.45 -4.89 2.06
N ASN A 413 -24.11 -4.34 3.10
CA ASN A 413 -24.38 -5.06 4.35
C ASN A 413 -25.37 -6.22 4.13
N SER A 414 -26.45 -5.98 3.38
CA SER A 414 -27.56 -6.94 3.17
C SER A 414 -27.18 -8.24 2.45
N ILE A 415 -25.97 -8.30 1.87
CA ILE A 415 -25.45 -9.47 1.17
C ILE A 415 -24.28 -10.16 1.91
N ILE A 416 -23.87 -9.68 3.09
CA ILE A 416 -22.84 -10.34 3.90
C ILE A 416 -23.33 -11.74 4.28
N GLY A 417 -22.56 -12.77 3.93
CA GLY A 417 -22.92 -14.16 4.22
C GLY A 417 -23.82 -14.84 3.17
N ASN A 418 -24.31 -14.11 2.15
CA ASN A 418 -25.02 -14.72 1.02
C ASN A 418 -24.12 -15.69 0.24
N GLU A 419 -24.72 -16.65 -0.46
CA GLU A 419 -24.03 -17.38 -1.54
C GLU A 419 -23.51 -16.41 -2.61
N MET A 420 -22.35 -16.72 -3.19
CA MET A 420 -21.82 -16.04 -4.37
C MET A 420 -21.30 -16.99 -5.44
N GLU A 421 -21.31 -16.50 -6.67
CA GLU A 421 -20.58 -17.04 -7.81
C GLU A 421 -19.84 -15.90 -8.50
N PHE A 422 -18.55 -16.08 -8.78
CA PHE A 422 -17.73 -15.08 -9.46
C PHE A 422 -17.91 -15.21 -10.98
N ASP A 423 -18.37 -14.14 -11.62
CA ASP A 423 -18.73 -14.20 -13.04
C ASP A 423 -17.51 -14.10 -13.99
N LEU A 424 -17.03 -15.25 -14.45
CA LEU A 424 -15.97 -15.38 -15.47
C LEU A 424 -16.36 -14.84 -16.86
N ALA A 425 -17.64 -14.56 -17.10
CA ALA A 425 -18.15 -13.92 -18.32
C ALA A 425 -18.44 -12.42 -18.13
N PHE A 426 -18.16 -11.87 -16.93
CA PHE A 426 -18.26 -10.45 -16.57
C PHE A 426 -19.53 -9.74 -17.11
N GLN A 427 -20.69 -10.38 -16.96
CA GLN A 427 -21.96 -9.97 -17.57
C GLN A 427 -22.70 -8.97 -16.69
N THR A 428 -22.44 -7.68 -16.91
CA THR A 428 -23.11 -6.57 -16.22
C THR A 428 -24.64 -6.65 -16.21
N SER A 429 -25.26 -7.21 -17.25
CA SER A 429 -26.71 -7.43 -17.31
C SER A 429 -27.27 -8.27 -16.15
N ARG A 430 -26.50 -9.23 -15.63
CA ARG A 430 -26.88 -10.04 -14.45
C ARG A 430 -26.98 -9.19 -13.19
N VAL A 431 -26.28 -8.06 -13.10
CA VAL A 431 -26.40 -7.12 -11.98
C VAL A 431 -27.73 -6.38 -12.03
N SER A 432 -28.13 -5.93 -13.22
CA SER A 432 -29.43 -5.29 -13.45
C SER A 432 -30.62 -6.20 -13.14
N ASP A 433 -30.46 -7.53 -13.26
CA ASP A 433 -31.46 -8.50 -12.82
C ASP A 433 -31.72 -8.51 -11.30
N TYR A 434 -30.90 -7.84 -10.48
CA TYR A 434 -31.17 -7.65 -9.05
C TYR A 434 -31.97 -6.39 -8.71
N LEU A 435 -32.07 -5.43 -9.64
CA LEU A 435 -32.59 -4.07 -9.39
C LEU A 435 -33.98 -4.07 -8.73
N GLY A 436 -34.09 -3.41 -7.56
CA GLY A 436 -35.33 -3.25 -6.81
C GLY A 436 -35.87 -4.54 -6.19
N LYS A 437 -35.05 -5.59 -6.06
CA LYS A 437 -35.41 -6.88 -5.48
C LYS A 437 -34.62 -7.09 -4.18
N SER A 438 -35.27 -7.58 -3.13
CA SER A 438 -34.58 -7.95 -1.89
C SER A 438 -33.42 -8.93 -2.16
N LEU A 439 -32.23 -8.63 -1.63
CA LEU A 439 -31.01 -9.40 -1.85
C LEU A 439 -30.72 -10.42 -0.74
N ALA A 440 -31.38 -10.31 0.42
CA ALA A 440 -31.15 -11.21 1.55
C ALA A 440 -31.34 -12.70 1.15
N ASP A 441 -30.43 -13.55 1.61
CA ASP A 441 -30.35 -14.99 1.32
C ASP A 441 -30.22 -15.36 -0.18
N ARG A 442 -30.03 -14.38 -1.09
CA ARG A 442 -29.89 -14.65 -2.52
C ARG A 442 -28.45 -14.91 -2.92
N LYS A 443 -28.26 -15.96 -3.74
CA LYS A 443 -27.04 -16.15 -4.55
C LYS A 443 -26.78 -14.87 -5.36
N ILE A 444 -25.64 -14.22 -5.12
CA ILE A 444 -25.17 -13.06 -5.89
C ILE A 444 -24.19 -13.55 -6.96
N HIS A 445 -24.55 -13.41 -8.24
CA HIS A 445 -23.69 -13.79 -9.36
C HIS A 445 -23.15 -12.53 -10.04
N THR A 446 -21.92 -12.13 -9.70
CA THR A 446 -21.25 -10.95 -10.27
C THR A 446 -19.73 -11.04 -10.05
N TYR A 447 -19.01 -9.97 -10.36
CA TYR A 447 -17.55 -9.83 -10.20
C TYR A 447 -17.25 -8.58 -9.35
N CYS A 448 -15.98 -8.32 -9.04
CA CYS A 448 -15.56 -7.25 -8.10
C CYS A 448 -16.16 -5.87 -8.41
N ALA A 449 -15.95 -5.32 -9.61
CA ALA A 449 -16.57 -4.04 -9.99
C ALA A 449 -18.08 -4.14 -10.27
N GLY A 450 -18.59 -5.35 -10.52
CA GLY A 450 -20.03 -5.62 -10.58
C GLY A 450 -20.74 -5.54 -9.22
N LEU A 451 -20.04 -5.67 -8.09
CA LEU A 451 -20.55 -5.34 -6.75
C LEU A 451 -20.77 -3.82 -6.59
N LEU A 452 -19.86 -3.00 -7.11
CA LEU A 452 -20.03 -1.54 -7.06
C LEU A 452 -21.28 -1.12 -7.86
N LEU A 453 -21.53 -1.75 -9.01
CA LEU A 453 -22.79 -1.59 -9.75
C LEU A 453 -24.01 -2.02 -8.93
N LEU A 454 -23.97 -3.20 -8.30
CA LEU A 454 -25.05 -3.72 -7.45
C LEU A 454 -25.43 -2.74 -6.33
N CYS A 455 -24.45 -2.09 -5.70
CA CYS A 455 -24.67 -1.05 -4.70
C CYS A 455 -25.19 0.26 -5.30
N SER A 456 -24.64 0.71 -6.43
CA SER A 456 -25.00 1.99 -7.06
C SER A 456 -26.41 2.01 -7.68
N GLN A 457 -26.89 0.89 -8.22
CA GLN A 457 -28.13 0.86 -9.00
C GLN A 457 -29.41 1.04 -8.16
N GLU A 458 -29.35 0.75 -6.85
CA GLU A 458 -30.45 1.01 -5.91
C GLU A 458 -30.50 2.48 -5.46
N THR A 459 -29.53 3.32 -5.87
CA THR A 459 -29.49 4.75 -5.56
C THR A 459 -30.31 5.57 -6.56
N THR A 460 -30.58 6.83 -6.23
CA THR A 460 -31.25 7.78 -7.13
C THR A 460 -30.33 8.36 -8.22
N ALA A 461 -29.02 8.10 -8.16
CA ALA A 461 -28.05 8.65 -9.10
C ALA A 461 -27.89 7.74 -10.34
N PRO A 462 -27.77 8.29 -11.56
CA PRO A 462 -27.65 7.49 -12.78
C PRO A 462 -26.32 6.73 -12.81
N ARG A 463 -26.28 5.55 -13.46
CA ARG A 463 -25.08 4.70 -13.57
C ARG A 463 -23.85 5.50 -14.06
N GLU A 464 -24.07 6.43 -14.97
CA GLU A 464 -23.05 7.25 -15.64
C GLU A 464 -22.35 8.23 -14.68
N SER A 465 -22.98 8.55 -13.54
CA SER A 465 -22.35 9.35 -12.48
C SER A 465 -21.20 8.62 -11.78
N PHE A 466 -21.30 7.30 -11.66
CA PHE A 466 -20.29 6.41 -11.07
C PHE A 466 -19.36 5.80 -12.14
N PHE A 467 -19.91 5.43 -13.29
CA PHE A 467 -19.23 4.74 -14.39
C PHE A 467 -19.43 5.51 -15.72
N PRO A 468 -18.77 6.67 -15.89
CA PRO A 468 -19.02 7.61 -16.98
C PRO A 468 -18.62 7.13 -18.38
N PHE A 469 -17.94 5.97 -18.47
CA PHE A 469 -17.45 5.38 -19.71
C PHE A 469 -17.99 3.96 -19.90
N THR A 470 -18.22 3.58 -21.16
CA THR A 470 -18.55 2.21 -21.57
C THR A 470 -17.26 1.49 -21.92
N GLU A 471 -16.82 0.56 -21.07
CA GLU A 471 -15.60 -0.20 -21.36
C GLU A 471 -15.84 -1.27 -22.43
N ARG A 472 -14.82 -1.49 -23.26
CA ARG A 472 -14.84 -2.40 -24.41
C ARG A 472 -13.51 -3.12 -24.52
N VAL A 473 -13.53 -4.35 -25.03
CA VAL A 473 -12.30 -5.13 -25.29
C VAL A 473 -11.40 -4.35 -26.27
N ILE A 474 -10.12 -4.17 -25.91
CA ILE A 474 -9.18 -3.29 -26.63
C ILE A 474 -8.93 -3.69 -28.10
N SER A 475 -8.99 -4.99 -28.42
CA SER A 475 -8.90 -5.49 -29.79
C SER A 475 -9.73 -6.77 -30.00
N PRO A 476 -10.05 -7.14 -31.25
CA PRO A 476 -10.61 -8.45 -31.57
C PRO A 476 -9.70 -9.60 -31.12
N LEU A 477 -8.38 -9.46 -31.28
CA LEU A 477 -7.41 -10.49 -30.88
C LEU A 477 -7.45 -10.75 -29.36
N VAL A 478 -7.58 -9.71 -28.53
CA VAL A 478 -7.77 -9.89 -27.07
C VAL A 478 -9.09 -10.61 -26.77
N ARG A 479 -10.17 -10.32 -27.50
CA ARG A 479 -11.46 -11.01 -27.34
C ARG A 479 -11.34 -12.50 -27.68
N ASP A 480 -10.70 -12.83 -28.80
CA ASP A 480 -10.52 -14.19 -29.26
C ASP A 480 -9.57 -14.97 -28.34
N ASN A 481 -8.51 -14.31 -27.85
CA ASN A 481 -7.61 -14.84 -26.82
C ASN A 481 -8.36 -15.18 -25.53
N LEU A 482 -9.11 -14.23 -24.94
CA LEU A 482 -9.93 -14.45 -23.74
C LEU A 482 -10.91 -15.62 -23.93
N ALA A 483 -11.61 -15.65 -25.08
CA ALA A 483 -12.57 -16.70 -25.40
C ALA A 483 -11.92 -18.08 -25.52
N SER A 484 -10.67 -18.17 -26.02
CA SER A 484 -9.95 -19.44 -26.16
C SER A 484 -9.81 -20.18 -24.82
N PHE A 485 -9.59 -19.43 -23.73
CA PHE A 485 -9.48 -19.94 -22.36
C PHE A 485 -10.72 -19.68 -21.48
N GLY A 486 -11.87 -19.38 -22.08
CA GLY A 486 -13.17 -19.42 -21.41
C GLY A 486 -13.60 -18.13 -20.68
N LEU A 487 -12.91 -17.01 -20.91
CA LEU A 487 -13.35 -15.70 -20.45
C LEU A 487 -14.07 -14.93 -21.57
N THR A 488 -15.09 -14.15 -21.22
CA THR A 488 -15.70 -13.17 -22.12
C THR A 488 -15.98 -11.89 -21.36
N LEU A 489 -15.94 -10.74 -22.02
CA LEU A 489 -16.31 -9.45 -21.42
C LEU A 489 -17.70 -9.07 -21.91
N GLY A 490 -18.65 -8.92 -20.99
CA GLY A 490 -20.05 -8.59 -21.30
C GLY A 490 -20.25 -7.16 -21.81
N GLU A 491 -21.43 -6.91 -22.37
CA GLU A 491 -21.85 -5.54 -22.72
C GLU A 491 -21.95 -4.67 -21.46
N ASN A 492 -21.51 -3.42 -21.56
CA ASN A 492 -21.46 -2.44 -20.46
C ASN A 492 -20.60 -2.87 -19.26
N PHE A 493 -19.57 -3.70 -19.52
CA PHE A 493 -18.52 -4.02 -18.55
C PHE A 493 -17.99 -2.78 -17.82
N VAL A 494 -17.53 -3.00 -16.58
CA VAL A 494 -16.84 -2.02 -15.75
C VAL A 494 -15.62 -2.67 -15.14
N SER A 495 -14.45 -2.06 -15.28
CA SER A 495 -13.24 -2.49 -14.57
C SER A 495 -13.25 -1.96 -13.13
N PRO A 496 -12.37 -2.47 -12.25
CA PRO A 496 -12.13 -1.85 -10.94
C PRO A 496 -11.47 -0.46 -11.08
N THR A 497 -10.98 -0.10 -12.26
CA THR A 497 -10.40 1.21 -12.57
C THR A 497 -11.46 2.25 -12.94
N GLY A 498 -12.48 1.87 -13.71
CA GLY A 498 -13.56 2.76 -14.19
C GLY A 498 -14.13 3.75 -13.15
N PRO A 499 -14.41 3.34 -11.89
CA PRO A 499 -14.89 4.22 -10.83
C PRO A 499 -14.07 5.51 -10.59
N ILE A 500 -12.74 5.50 -10.85
CA ILE A 500 -11.89 6.68 -10.58
C ILE A 500 -12.34 7.92 -11.36
N PHE A 501 -13.00 7.73 -12.51
CA PHE A 501 -13.47 8.80 -13.38
C PHE A 501 -14.81 9.42 -12.96
N SER A 502 -15.50 8.86 -11.95
CA SER A 502 -16.79 9.37 -11.44
C SER A 502 -16.76 10.88 -11.19
N THR A 503 -17.80 11.58 -11.68
CA THR A 503 -17.95 13.03 -11.51
C THR A 503 -18.47 13.41 -10.12
N GLU A 504 -19.24 12.52 -9.49
CA GLU A 504 -19.87 12.79 -8.19
C GLU A 504 -18.99 12.28 -7.03
N MET A 505 -18.34 11.13 -7.16
CA MET A 505 -17.52 10.55 -6.09
C MET A 505 -16.21 11.33 -5.86
N ASP A 506 -15.96 11.71 -4.61
CA ASP A 506 -14.75 12.39 -4.17
C ASP A 506 -13.71 11.43 -3.61
N LEU A 507 -12.43 11.70 -3.90
CA LEU A 507 -11.31 10.95 -3.36
C LEU A 507 -11.01 11.47 -1.96
N VAL A 508 -11.35 10.70 -0.93
CA VAL A 508 -11.26 11.11 0.48
C VAL A 508 -10.02 10.57 1.20
N LEU A 509 -9.36 9.56 0.63
CA LEU A 509 -8.11 9.00 1.14
C LEU A 509 -7.33 8.35 -0.01
N ARG A 510 -6.01 8.49 -0.01
CA ARG A 510 -5.09 7.57 -0.72
C ARG A 510 -4.05 7.04 0.26
N ARG A 511 -3.60 5.81 0.06
CA ARG A 511 -2.43 5.27 0.77
C ARG A 511 -1.14 5.84 0.17
N GLU A 512 -0.16 6.12 1.03
CA GLU A 512 1.21 6.43 0.61
C GLU A 512 1.92 5.15 0.13
N VAL A 513 2.60 5.21 -1.02
CA VAL A 513 2.96 4.00 -1.76
C VAL A 513 4.09 3.24 -1.08
N LEU A 514 3.79 2.03 -0.64
CA LEU A 514 4.83 1.07 -0.26
C LEU A 514 5.43 0.43 -1.52
N TYR A 515 6.75 0.49 -1.63
CA TYR A 515 7.52 -0.16 -2.67
C TYR A 515 8.11 -1.46 -2.14
N ASP A 516 7.66 -2.58 -2.71
CA ASP A 516 8.25 -3.90 -2.54
C ASP A 516 8.77 -4.35 -3.92
N PRO A 517 10.09 -4.59 -4.09
CA PRO A 517 10.65 -5.13 -5.32
C PRO A 517 10.01 -6.44 -5.78
N SER A 518 9.50 -7.26 -4.85
CA SER A 518 8.73 -8.46 -5.19
C SER A 518 7.48 -8.13 -6.01
N LYS A 519 6.81 -7.01 -5.68
CA LYS A 519 5.59 -6.55 -6.35
C LYS A 519 5.88 -5.80 -7.65
N GLU A 520 7.06 -5.18 -7.78
CA GLU A 520 7.56 -4.68 -9.06
C GLU A 520 7.81 -5.82 -10.05
N ILE A 521 8.44 -6.92 -9.60
CA ILE A 521 8.63 -8.14 -10.41
C ILE A 521 7.30 -8.77 -10.83
N GLU A 522 6.37 -8.97 -9.88
CA GLU A 522 5.05 -9.53 -10.17
C GLU A 522 4.29 -8.66 -11.18
N GLN A 523 4.24 -7.34 -10.98
CA GLN A 523 3.55 -6.41 -11.88
C GLN A 523 4.14 -6.46 -13.30
N ALA A 524 5.47 -6.35 -13.43
CA ALA A 524 6.13 -6.35 -14.75
C ALA A 524 6.01 -7.68 -15.52
N VAL A 525 5.78 -8.80 -14.81
CA VAL A 525 5.45 -10.10 -15.43
C VAL A 525 4.00 -10.15 -15.91
N PHE A 526 3.05 -9.64 -15.12
CA PHE A 526 1.64 -9.53 -15.52
C PHE A 526 1.44 -8.54 -16.67
N ASP A 527 2.10 -7.37 -16.63
CA ASP A 527 2.02 -6.33 -17.67
C ASP A 527 2.54 -6.83 -19.02
N HIS A 528 3.65 -7.58 -19.01
CA HIS A 528 4.15 -8.24 -20.21
C HIS A 528 3.17 -9.30 -20.74
N PHE A 529 2.61 -10.17 -19.88
CA PHE A 529 1.57 -11.12 -20.30
C PHE A 529 0.36 -10.44 -20.95
N GLY A 530 -0.09 -9.29 -20.43
CA GLY A 530 -1.15 -8.49 -21.05
C GLY A 530 -0.73 -7.83 -22.37
N SER A 531 0.51 -7.38 -22.49
CA SER A 531 1.07 -6.81 -23.73
C SER A 531 1.13 -7.87 -24.83
N GLU A 532 1.68 -9.04 -24.55
CA GLU A 532 1.72 -10.17 -25.48
C GLU A 532 0.31 -10.65 -25.85
N LEU A 533 -0.66 -10.61 -24.92
CA LEU A 533 -2.08 -10.89 -25.19
C LEU A 533 -2.77 -9.89 -26.13
N ILE A 534 -2.26 -8.65 -26.22
CA ILE A 534 -2.75 -7.62 -27.15
C ILE A 534 -2.18 -7.83 -28.55
N GLU A 535 -0.93 -8.29 -28.64
CA GLU A 535 -0.17 -8.36 -29.90
C GLU A 535 -0.17 -9.75 -30.57
N ARG A 536 -0.33 -10.84 -29.83
CA ARG A 536 -0.16 -12.22 -30.32
C ARG A 536 -1.32 -13.16 -29.92
N PRO A 537 -1.63 -14.18 -30.74
CA PRO A 537 -2.50 -15.28 -30.31
C PRO A 537 -1.89 -16.07 -29.15
N ILE A 538 -2.69 -16.39 -28.15
CA ILE A 538 -2.27 -17.22 -27.01
C ILE A 538 -2.35 -18.72 -27.37
N SER A 539 -1.31 -19.47 -26.99
CA SER A 539 -1.20 -20.92 -27.14
C SER A 539 -0.73 -21.53 -25.80
N PRO A 540 -1.63 -21.67 -24.79
CA PRO A 540 -1.26 -22.10 -23.44
C PRO A 540 -0.82 -23.57 -23.41
N LYS A 541 0.48 -23.80 -23.16
CA LYS A 541 1.03 -25.15 -22.99
C LYS A 541 0.64 -25.69 -21.62
N GLN A 542 -0.31 -26.62 -21.57
CA GLN A 542 -0.75 -27.24 -20.32
C GLN A 542 0.27 -28.28 -19.82
N ASP A 543 0.43 -28.39 -18.51
CA ASP A 543 1.09 -29.55 -17.88
C ASP A 543 0.11 -30.73 -17.72
N PHE A 544 0.61 -31.84 -17.16
CA PHE A 544 -0.19 -33.06 -16.94
C PHE A 544 -1.41 -32.84 -16.04
N TYR A 545 -1.28 -32.07 -14.95
CA TYR A 545 -2.38 -31.85 -14.00
C TYR A 545 -3.43 -30.91 -14.59
N GLN A 546 -3.01 -29.87 -15.30
CA GLN A 546 -3.93 -28.98 -16.03
C GLN A 546 -4.66 -29.73 -17.16
N SER A 547 -3.93 -30.55 -17.93
CA SER A 547 -4.51 -31.42 -18.98
C SER A 547 -5.52 -32.43 -18.41
N LEU A 548 -5.22 -33.02 -17.24
CA LEU A 548 -6.11 -33.94 -16.55
C LEU A 548 -7.36 -33.22 -16.02
N ARG A 549 -7.20 -32.03 -15.42
CA ARG A 549 -8.33 -31.21 -14.94
C ARG A 549 -9.26 -30.84 -16.09
N LEU A 550 -8.72 -30.40 -17.23
CA LEU A 550 -9.52 -30.07 -18.40
C LEU A 550 -10.29 -31.29 -18.94
N ARG A 551 -9.63 -32.44 -19.11
CA ARG A 551 -10.29 -33.68 -19.56
C ARG A 551 -11.39 -34.14 -18.59
N LEU A 552 -11.17 -34.01 -17.28
CA LEU A 552 -12.21 -34.32 -16.28
C LEU A 552 -13.39 -33.35 -16.37
N ALA A 553 -13.16 -32.07 -16.64
CA ALA A 553 -14.21 -31.09 -16.89
C ALA A 553 -14.99 -31.38 -18.19
N GLU A 554 -14.30 -31.73 -19.28
CA GLU A 554 -14.92 -32.15 -20.56
C GLU A 554 -15.80 -33.39 -20.35
N MET A 555 -15.30 -34.40 -19.65
CA MET A 555 -16.06 -35.60 -19.27
C MET A 555 -17.25 -35.29 -18.33
N SER A 556 -17.21 -34.18 -17.58
CA SER A 556 -18.29 -33.80 -16.67
C SER A 556 -19.53 -33.25 -17.37
N GLN A 557 -19.39 -32.71 -18.59
CA GLN A 557 -20.53 -32.22 -19.39
C GLN A 557 -21.56 -33.32 -19.70
N GLY A 558 -21.12 -34.57 -19.80
CA GLY A 558 -21.97 -35.75 -19.98
C GLY A 558 -22.26 -36.54 -18.68
N ASN A 559 -21.80 -36.08 -17.52
CA ASN A 559 -21.85 -36.85 -16.26
C ASN A 559 -22.12 -35.95 -15.03
N PRO A 560 -23.38 -35.83 -14.61
CA PRO A 560 -23.77 -34.98 -13.46
C PRO A 560 -23.10 -35.34 -12.13
N LEU A 561 -22.77 -36.62 -11.90
CA LEU A 561 -22.07 -37.05 -10.67
C LEU A 561 -20.61 -36.59 -10.68
N LEU A 562 -19.95 -36.64 -11.84
CA LEU A 562 -18.59 -36.10 -12.00
C LEU A 562 -18.59 -34.57 -11.89
N ALA A 563 -19.57 -33.88 -12.48
CA ALA A 563 -19.72 -32.43 -12.35
C ALA A 563 -19.90 -32.00 -10.87
N GLN A 564 -20.78 -32.68 -10.13
CA GLN A 564 -20.96 -32.45 -8.69
C GLN A 564 -19.70 -32.73 -7.88
N ALA A 565 -18.99 -33.83 -8.16
CA ALA A 565 -17.76 -34.17 -7.46
C ALA A 565 -16.63 -33.16 -7.70
N LEU A 566 -16.41 -32.75 -8.97
CA LEU A 566 -15.40 -31.76 -9.33
C LEU A 566 -15.73 -30.38 -8.75
N ALA A 567 -17.00 -29.95 -8.81
CA ALA A 567 -17.44 -28.69 -8.23
C ALA A 567 -17.27 -28.65 -6.71
N ALA A 568 -17.63 -29.74 -6.01
CA ALA A 568 -17.39 -29.88 -4.58
C ALA A 568 -15.88 -29.80 -4.25
N THR A 569 -15.04 -30.49 -5.01
CA THR A 569 -13.57 -30.52 -4.82
C THR A 569 -12.92 -29.15 -5.07
N ALA A 570 -13.31 -28.44 -6.14
CA ALA A 570 -12.82 -27.10 -6.46
C ALA A 570 -13.47 -26.00 -5.60
N ASN A 571 -14.37 -26.37 -4.69
CA ASN A 571 -15.21 -25.47 -3.89
C ASN A 571 -16.01 -24.43 -4.72
N VAL A 572 -16.48 -24.82 -5.90
CA VAL A 572 -17.45 -24.08 -6.72
C VAL A 572 -18.81 -24.78 -6.69
N ARG A 573 -19.76 -24.38 -7.55
CA ARG A 573 -21.07 -25.06 -7.71
C ARG A 573 -21.11 -25.88 -8.99
N ALA A 574 -22.02 -26.86 -9.05
CA ALA A 574 -22.13 -27.83 -10.15
C ALA A 574 -22.85 -27.30 -11.40
N ASP A 575 -23.35 -26.06 -11.36
CA ASP A 575 -24.02 -25.34 -12.45
C ASP A 575 -23.09 -24.41 -13.25
N ILE A 576 -21.81 -24.29 -12.87
CA ILE A 576 -20.79 -23.53 -13.60
C ILE A 576 -20.34 -24.27 -14.88
N ASP A 577 -19.90 -23.55 -15.91
CA ASP A 577 -19.15 -24.18 -17.02
C ASP A 577 -17.77 -24.62 -16.53
N MET A 578 -17.71 -25.88 -16.11
CA MET A 578 -16.49 -26.54 -15.64
C MET A 578 -15.36 -26.51 -16.67
N VAL A 579 -15.65 -26.48 -17.98
CA VAL A 579 -14.62 -26.48 -19.04
C VAL A 579 -14.00 -25.08 -19.18
N SER A 580 -14.83 -24.04 -19.27
CA SER A 580 -14.33 -22.66 -19.27
C SER A 580 -13.62 -22.31 -17.96
N ALA A 581 -14.15 -22.74 -16.81
CA ALA A 581 -13.48 -22.58 -15.53
C ALA A 581 -12.13 -23.34 -15.47
N ALA A 582 -12.06 -24.59 -15.93
CA ALA A 582 -10.80 -25.34 -15.95
C ALA A 582 -9.73 -24.71 -16.85
N LYS A 583 -10.13 -24.14 -18.00
CA LYS A 583 -9.25 -23.40 -18.91
C LYS A 583 -8.75 -22.10 -18.27
N ALA A 584 -9.65 -21.27 -17.75
CA ALA A 584 -9.31 -19.99 -17.12
C ALA A 584 -8.36 -20.21 -15.93
N VAL A 585 -8.69 -21.15 -15.04
CA VAL A 585 -7.84 -21.51 -13.89
C VAL A 585 -6.48 -22.05 -14.33
N ALA A 586 -6.38 -22.82 -15.43
CA ALA A 586 -5.09 -23.29 -15.94
C ALA A 586 -4.18 -22.15 -16.45
N VAL A 587 -4.75 -21.11 -17.06
CA VAL A 587 -4.00 -19.90 -17.46
C VAL A 587 -3.59 -19.10 -16.22
N VAL A 588 -4.53 -18.84 -15.32
CA VAL A 588 -4.31 -18.06 -14.08
C VAL A 588 -3.26 -18.70 -13.18
N GLU A 589 -3.39 -19.99 -12.85
CA GLU A 589 -2.40 -20.71 -12.03
C GLU A 589 -0.99 -20.69 -12.65
N ALA A 590 -0.90 -20.73 -13.98
CA ALA A 590 0.39 -20.72 -14.66
C ALA A 590 1.04 -19.32 -14.67
N ILE A 591 0.29 -18.23 -14.84
CA ILE A 591 0.85 -16.87 -14.77
C ILE A 591 1.16 -16.47 -13.31
N ASP A 592 0.29 -16.83 -12.36
CA ASP A 592 0.55 -16.70 -10.92
C ASP A 592 1.84 -17.43 -10.51
N ALA A 593 2.01 -18.69 -10.95
CA ALA A 593 3.21 -19.47 -10.63
C ALA A 593 4.49 -18.86 -11.19
N ILE A 594 4.44 -18.22 -12.36
CA ILE A 594 5.59 -17.51 -12.95
C ILE A 594 5.88 -16.21 -12.19
N ALA A 595 4.86 -15.39 -11.93
CA ALA A 595 5.00 -14.10 -11.24
C ALA A 595 5.45 -14.25 -9.79
N TYR A 596 4.72 -15.04 -8.99
CA TYR A 596 5.09 -15.31 -7.59
C TYR A 596 6.34 -16.18 -7.46
N GLY A 597 6.61 -17.05 -8.45
CA GLY A 597 7.85 -17.83 -8.52
C GLY A 597 9.08 -16.94 -8.74
N ALA A 598 9.01 -15.98 -9.68
CA ALA A 598 10.06 -14.99 -9.90
C ALA A 598 10.26 -14.10 -8.67
N SER A 599 9.19 -13.66 -8.01
CA SER A 599 9.29 -12.82 -6.79
C SER A 599 9.83 -13.59 -5.58
N ALA A 600 9.51 -14.89 -5.45
CA ALA A 600 10.08 -15.77 -4.43
C ALA A 600 11.57 -16.05 -4.66
N ASP A 601 11.95 -16.44 -5.87
CA ASP A 601 13.37 -16.66 -6.20
C ASP A 601 14.19 -15.36 -6.04
N TYR A 602 13.63 -14.18 -6.36
CA TYR A 602 14.26 -12.89 -6.07
C TYR A 602 14.57 -12.71 -4.58
N ARG A 603 13.62 -13.01 -3.68
CA ARG A 603 13.85 -12.89 -2.22
C ARG A 603 14.96 -13.83 -1.75
N LEU A 604 15.04 -15.05 -2.30
CA LEU A 604 16.12 -15.99 -2.00
C LEU A 604 17.46 -15.54 -2.58
N ALA A 605 17.50 -14.97 -3.79
CA ALA A 605 18.70 -14.42 -4.40
C ALA A 605 19.22 -13.16 -3.68
N TRP A 606 18.32 -12.30 -3.19
CA TRP A 606 18.65 -11.16 -2.33
C TRP A 606 19.33 -11.63 -1.02
N THR A 607 18.79 -12.67 -0.39
CA THR A 607 19.42 -13.34 0.78
C THR A 607 20.74 -14.02 0.41
N ALA A 608 20.88 -14.62 -0.77
CA ALA A 608 22.15 -15.20 -1.23
C ALA A 608 23.27 -14.15 -1.36
N VAL A 609 22.95 -13.01 -1.99
CA VAL A 609 23.89 -11.92 -2.26
C VAL A 609 24.21 -11.12 -1.01
N ARG A 610 23.20 -10.74 -0.20
CA ARG A 610 23.38 -9.83 0.95
C ARG A 610 23.38 -10.49 2.33
N GLY A 611 22.90 -11.73 2.44
CA GLY A 611 22.73 -12.42 3.72
C GLY A 611 24.04 -12.94 4.33
N PRO A 612 24.00 -13.36 5.61
CA PRO A 612 25.13 -13.96 6.30
C PRO A 612 25.54 -15.32 5.67
N ALA A 613 26.63 -15.91 6.17
CA ALA A 613 27.10 -17.23 5.75
C ALA A 613 26.06 -18.35 6.00
N SER A 614 26.19 -19.49 5.30
CA SER A 614 25.25 -20.62 5.37
C SER A 614 24.92 -21.04 6.79
N ASP A 615 25.95 -21.23 7.62
CA ASP A 615 25.89 -21.70 9.00
C ASP A 615 24.94 -20.83 9.86
N ALA A 616 24.91 -19.52 9.60
CA ALA A 616 24.05 -18.56 10.31
C ALA A 616 22.61 -18.50 9.75
N LEU A 617 22.40 -18.89 8.48
CA LEU A 617 21.06 -19.09 7.92
C LEU A 617 20.46 -20.41 8.40
N GLU A 618 21.26 -21.48 8.46
CA GLU A 618 20.85 -22.79 8.99
C GLU A 618 20.46 -22.69 10.48
N ALA A 619 21.24 -21.97 11.28
CA ALA A 619 20.96 -21.73 12.70
C ALA A 619 19.74 -20.82 12.97
N SER A 620 19.13 -20.21 11.95
CA SER A 620 18.02 -19.27 12.12
C SER A 620 16.63 -19.91 12.18
N GLU A 621 16.52 -21.20 11.84
CA GLU A 621 15.26 -21.97 11.60
C GLU A 621 14.24 -21.30 10.64
N THR A 622 14.62 -20.19 9.98
CA THR A 622 13.72 -19.32 9.20
C THR A 622 13.48 -19.84 7.79
N TYR A 623 14.38 -20.69 7.26
CA TYR A 623 14.37 -21.19 5.88
C TYR A 623 14.26 -22.70 5.84
N SER A 624 13.45 -23.24 4.91
CA SER A 624 13.41 -24.67 4.64
C SER A 624 14.69 -25.16 3.95
N LYS A 625 14.91 -26.49 3.98
CA LYS A 625 16.06 -27.13 3.30
C LYS A 625 16.08 -26.90 1.78
N GLU A 626 14.92 -26.70 1.15
CA GLU A 626 14.83 -26.36 -0.28
C GLU A 626 15.25 -24.91 -0.53
N GLU A 627 14.80 -23.98 0.31
CA GLU A 627 15.18 -22.57 0.22
C GLU A 627 16.67 -22.36 0.50
N LEU A 628 17.25 -23.06 1.49
CA LEU A 628 18.69 -23.06 1.75
C LEU A 628 19.50 -23.57 0.55
N ALA A 629 19.06 -24.65 -0.11
CA ALA A 629 19.69 -25.15 -1.32
C ALA A 629 19.59 -24.16 -2.50
N LYS A 630 18.45 -23.48 -2.66
CA LYS A 630 18.27 -22.39 -3.64
C LYS A 630 19.16 -21.18 -3.33
N ILE A 631 19.28 -20.77 -2.07
CA ILE A 631 20.16 -19.68 -1.63
C ILE A 631 21.61 -19.99 -2.02
N GLU A 632 22.10 -21.20 -1.77
CA GLU A 632 23.47 -21.57 -2.15
C GLU A 632 23.67 -21.66 -3.67
N ALA A 633 22.70 -22.20 -4.42
CA ALA A 633 22.72 -22.15 -5.88
C ALA A 633 22.72 -20.71 -6.43
N PHE A 634 22.00 -19.78 -5.77
CA PHE A 634 22.04 -18.35 -6.10
C PHE A 634 23.35 -17.67 -5.70
N ARG A 635 24.07 -18.12 -4.66
CA ARG A 635 25.41 -17.61 -4.36
C ARG A 635 26.43 -17.97 -5.45
N GLN A 636 26.28 -19.14 -6.06
CA GLN A 636 27.11 -19.57 -7.18
C GLN A 636 26.73 -18.83 -8.46
N THR A 637 25.42 -18.69 -8.74
CA THR A 637 24.90 -17.94 -9.90
C THR A 637 25.27 -16.46 -9.87
N PHE A 638 25.09 -15.80 -8.72
CA PHE A 638 25.33 -14.37 -8.52
C PHE A 638 26.67 -14.11 -7.80
N SER A 639 27.67 -14.96 -7.99
CA SER A 639 28.95 -14.88 -7.28
C SER A 639 29.71 -13.57 -7.53
N GLU A 640 29.73 -13.08 -8.77
CA GLU A 640 30.32 -11.79 -9.13
C GLU A 640 29.56 -10.62 -8.49
N LEU A 641 28.23 -10.61 -8.60
CA LEU A 641 27.36 -9.60 -8.00
C LEU A 641 27.54 -9.53 -6.48
N ARG A 642 27.64 -10.70 -5.83
CA ARG A 642 27.94 -10.84 -4.41
C ARG A 642 29.35 -10.37 -4.06
N GLN A 643 30.35 -10.67 -4.87
CA GLN A 643 31.71 -10.18 -4.66
C GLN A 643 31.72 -8.64 -4.70
N ARG A 644 31.16 -8.04 -5.75
CA ARG A 644 31.07 -6.58 -5.93
C ARG A 644 30.27 -5.89 -4.83
N TYR A 645 29.19 -6.50 -4.34
CA TYR A 645 28.45 -6.00 -3.18
C TYR A 645 29.31 -6.04 -1.89
N LEU A 646 30.12 -7.10 -1.68
CA LEU A 646 30.96 -7.26 -0.50
C LEU A 646 32.25 -6.42 -0.52
N THR A 647 32.71 -5.99 -1.69
CA THR A 647 33.84 -5.04 -1.85
C THR A 647 33.40 -3.58 -1.85
N GLU A 648 32.10 -3.30 -1.68
CA GLU A 648 31.47 -1.98 -1.82
C GLU A 648 31.54 -1.38 -3.25
N ASP A 649 31.91 -2.19 -4.27
CA ASP A 649 31.89 -1.84 -5.72
C ASP A 649 30.47 -1.77 -6.33
N LEU A 650 29.43 -2.06 -5.52
CA LEU A 650 28.02 -1.91 -5.85
C LEU A 650 27.22 -1.48 -4.61
N SER A 651 26.39 -0.46 -4.79
CA SER A 651 25.42 -0.06 -3.77
C SER A 651 24.32 -1.13 -3.56
N ILE A 652 23.59 -0.97 -2.45
CA ILE A 652 22.40 -1.79 -2.16
C ILE A 652 21.33 -1.61 -3.27
N ARG A 653 21.20 -0.43 -3.90
CA ARG A 653 20.22 -0.23 -4.99
C ARG A 653 20.67 -0.87 -6.29
N GLU A 654 21.91 -0.69 -6.73
CA GLU A 654 22.35 -1.33 -7.99
C GLU A 654 22.25 -2.85 -7.89
N THR A 655 22.60 -3.41 -6.72
CA THR A 655 22.37 -4.83 -6.39
C THR A 655 20.88 -5.20 -6.47
N ARG A 656 19.99 -4.35 -5.93
CA ARG A 656 18.52 -4.55 -5.99
C ARG A 656 18.03 -4.55 -7.44
N LEU A 657 18.35 -3.52 -8.21
CA LEU A 657 17.90 -3.35 -9.60
C LEU A 657 18.43 -4.46 -10.50
N THR A 658 19.70 -4.86 -10.34
CA THR A 658 20.27 -5.97 -11.14
C THR A 658 19.50 -7.27 -10.93
N LEU A 659 19.11 -7.56 -9.69
CA LEU A 659 18.30 -8.74 -9.37
C LEU A 659 16.84 -8.57 -9.84
N VAL A 660 16.22 -7.42 -9.59
CA VAL A 660 14.85 -7.12 -10.07
C VAL A 660 14.74 -7.32 -11.58
N GLU A 661 15.66 -6.75 -12.36
CA GLU A 661 15.66 -6.86 -13.82
C GLU A 661 15.89 -8.31 -14.28
N GLU A 662 16.85 -9.06 -13.71
CA GLU A 662 17.02 -10.47 -14.08
C GLU A 662 15.78 -11.31 -13.74
N PHE A 663 15.12 -11.08 -12.60
CA PHE A 663 13.90 -11.81 -12.24
C PHE A 663 12.67 -11.38 -13.06
N ILE A 664 12.57 -10.11 -13.45
CA ILE A 664 11.59 -9.66 -14.46
C ILE A 664 11.84 -10.36 -15.79
N GLN A 665 13.07 -10.31 -16.34
CA GLN A 665 13.39 -10.91 -17.62
C GLN A 665 13.28 -12.44 -17.59
N ARG A 666 13.61 -13.10 -16.46
CA ARG A 666 13.38 -14.53 -16.25
C ARG A 666 11.89 -14.87 -16.16
N GLY A 667 11.07 -13.98 -15.61
CA GLY A 667 9.61 -14.09 -15.64
C GLY A 667 9.06 -13.95 -17.06
N LYS A 668 9.44 -12.90 -17.80
CA LYS A 668 9.05 -12.66 -19.20
C LYS A 668 9.37 -13.86 -20.11
N ARG A 669 10.62 -14.35 -20.08
CA ARG A 669 11.04 -15.55 -20.83
C ARG A 669 10.21 -16.80 -20.48
N GLN A 670 9.71 -16.93 -19.25
CA GLN A 670 8.79 -18.01 -18.87
C GLN A 670 7.36 -17.78 -19.38
N VAL A 671 6.86 -16.54 -19.38
CA VAL A 671 5.56 -16.16 -19.96
C VAL A 671 5.54 -16.49 -21.46
N GLU A 672 6.54 -16.03 -22.22
CA GLU A 672 6.72 -16.40 -23.63
C GLU A 672 6.71 -17.92 -23.80
N ALA A 673 7.58 -18.62 -23.08
CA ALA A 673 7.73 -20.06 -23.21
C ALA A 673 6.47 -20.86 -22.82
N ARG A 674 5.63 -20.37 -21.91
CA ARG A 674 4.41 -21.04 -21.44
C ARG A 674 3.18 -20.74 -22.29
N PHE A 675 3.02 -19.50 -22.77
CA PHE A 675 1.77 -19.00 -23.32
C PHE A 675 1.80 -18.62 -24.80
N PHE A 676 2.98 -18.43 -25.39
CA PHE A 676 3.08 -17.94 -26.76
C PHE A 676 3.96 -18.85 -27.62
N GLU A 677 3.67 -18.89 -28.91
CA GLU A 677 4.53 -19.56 -29.89
C GLU A 677 5.64 -18.60 -30.31
N ALA A 678 6.86 -19.14 -30.49
CA ALA A 678 8.00 -18.34 -30.91
C ALA A 678 7.68 -17.66 -32.26
N PRO A 679 8.08 -16.39 -32.48
CA PRO A 679 7.84 -15.73 -33.76
C PRO A 679 8.40 -16.58 -34.91
N ASN A 680 7.54 -16.93 -35.88
CA ASN A 680 7.97 -17.62 -37.07
C ASN A 680 8.99 -16.76 -37.82
N SER A 681 10.22 -17.24 -37.92
CA SER A 681 11.33 -16.53 -38.58
C SER A 681 11.15 -16.63 -40.09
N GLN A 682 10.49 -15.61 -40.67
CA GLN A 682 10.34 -15.37 -42.11
C GLN A 682 11.29 -14.26 -42.57
#